data_AF-A0A0K8JJ51-F1
#
_entry.id   AF-A0A0K8JJ51-F1
#
_cell.length_a   1.000
_cell.length_b   1.000
_cell.length_c   1.000
_cell.angle_alpha   90.00
_cell.angle_beta   90.00
_cell.angle_gamma   90.00
#
_symmetry.space_group_name_H-M   'P 1'
#
loop_
_entity.id
_entity.type
_entity.pdbx_description
1 polymer ?
#
loop_
_entity_poly.entity_id
_entity_poly.type
_entity_poly.pdbx_seq_one_letter_code
_entity_poly.pdbx_strand_id
1 'polypeptide(L)'
;MDNKKTVLFLLVAAGVCLAGVFFLKAFFTPQTTGDYRNMTDMESVYHAETEIAQALERLKNSREKAGVITHSSSGRRQIALTFDGLTDHATIQQILNLLHTYNAQATFFVDGVQTAEEPQSVADIKQQGHKVENYTLSGLPKMEALPVERLVADFSRAQKIIKVTTDQEPNLLKCNDTKYTDSLLRAARACGFNSLVKSDVFLNVQQINSLANADDFVSQLKPGNIVSVKLKTNVEPPVNEAGRTDLKPAVDKQPGLKELQQKPMTEKKDIVGAVEKLLAALQKANYTTTFVENFSKHNLVPKPGQTTFRQNGLPGVIKRDSAFVWVNIASALQKQITDFFSCRTAYAAERELDKAEEIKMVFTTEPAIAFTFGGLSNRTAVDDVLNRLQALGIKATFFVMEIEMQRYPETVRKIIANGHEIGIAIRPKEGENFDEIRQRIVRSRNLLREQFGVTTNLVKQPWGVITDITKEAIQASGCQMIGQSVNVVQSKHKDYSSADQVMAEIFGKATFSLARGQIVHFRMDYYANDRLAGDLIEAIKQRKVDNIAYATFYDNPASNPANDSQYVIKPVGAILHNSKFIYQYPVDPARIPERLRSGGARKNNYQHNFLSEVSKRYIGNDEVVYEDRMLGFSKMDTRRLDKSGLIHTKDNVIFLTFDDWGTDASINKILYVLRKHHVAASFFVITNNVLNNPNLLRSIAMQGNDIGSHSEKHKPMAIRDLKTGKQVATQNKEEYTEDLATSYKKLSDVTGDVVVNGKPSLTRFFRPPTLAISKMGLATLLETGYEYIISGSTSTYDYKAESVSELIETIKKGIYTQNGELKKGAILVMHMTDSSRYTAVALDILLTANEAKDDSDPSKFKVGRLSDYLTDGYSQIKRY
;
A
#
# COMPACT_ATOMS: atom_id res chain seq x y z
N MET A 1 22.81 -3.60 -77.34
CA MET A 1 22.71 -3.53 -75.86
C MET A 1 22.35 -2.09 -75.50
N ASP A 2 21.59 -1.73 -74.46
CA ASP A 2 21.70 -2.19 -73.07
C ASP A 2 20.39 -2.51 -72.31
N ASN A 3 19.18 -2.45 -72.91
CA ASN A 3 17.90 -2.59 -72.17
C ASN A 3 17.80 -3.72 -71.13
N LYS A 4 18.45 -4.88 -71.32
CA LYS A 4 18.49 -5.94 -70.31
C LYS A 4 19.22 -5.56 -69.01
N LYS A 5 20.27 -4.72 -69.08
CA LYS A 5 20.93 -4.15 -67.89
C LYS A 5 20.03 -3.12 -67.22
N THR A 6 19.37 -2.25 -67.99
CA THR A 6 18.45 -1.23 -67.44
C THR A 6 17.27 -1.86 -66.70
N VAL A 7 16.66 -2.91 -67.26
CA VAL A 7 15.58 -3.67 -66.61
C VAL A 7 16.08 -4.41 -65.36
N LEU A 8 17.27 -5.03 -65.41
CA LEU A 8 17.84 -5.68 -64.22
C LEU A 8 18.17 -4.66 -63.12
N PHE A 9 18.71 -3.49 -63.48
CA PHE A 9 18.99 -2.41 -62.53
C PHE A 9 17.70 -1.84 -61.92
N LEU A 10 16.63 -1.69 -62.70
CA LEU A 10 15.32 -1.29 -62.20
C LEU A 10 14.69 -2.34 -61.27
N LEU A 11 14.85 -3.64 -61.56
CA LEU A 11 14.38 -4.72 -60.69
C LEU A 11 15.19 -4.80 -59.38
N VAL A 12 16.51 -4.61 -59.44
CA VAL A 12 17.36 -4.53 -58.24
C VAL A 12 17.07 -3.27 -57.44
N ALA A 13 16.88 -2.11 -58.08
CA ALA A 13 16.49 -0.87 -57.41
C ALA A 13 15.10 -0.98 -56.76
N ALA A 14 14.12 -1.59 -57.44
CA ALA A 14 12.81 -1.88 -56.88
C ALA A 14 12.91 -2.88 -55.71
N GLY A 15 13.77 -3.89 -55.81
CA GLY A 15 14.06 -4.84 -54.73
C GLY A 15 14.73 -4.19 -53.52
N VAL A 16 15.69 -3.29 -53.72
CA VAL A 16 16.35 -2.51 -52.67
C VAL A 16 15.41 -1.47 -52.07
N CYS A 17 14.50 -0.87 -52.84
CA CYS A 17 13.46 0.01 -52.32
C CYS A 17 12.40 -0.77 -51.53
N LEU A 18 12.00 -1.97 -51.97
CA LEU A 18 11.09 -2.85 -51.23
C LEU A 18 11.74 -3.37 -49.95
N ALA A 19 13.00 -3.81 -50.00
CA ALA A 19 13.77 -4.20 -48.83
C ALA A 19 13.99 -3.00 -47.89
N GLY A 20 14.28 -1.82 -48.42
CA GLY A 20 14.43 -0.57 -47.65
C GLY A 20 13.12 -0.13 -46.99
N VAL A 21 11.98 -0.28 -47.67
CA VAL A 21 10.64 -0.06 -47.10
C VAL A 21 10.31 -1.14 -46.05
N PHE A 22 10.69 -2.40 -46.25
CA PHE A 22 10.52 -3.43 -45.22
C PHE A 22 11.44 -3.23 -44.01
N PHE A 23 12.68 -2.79 -44.20
CA PHE A 23 13.61 -2.47 -43.10
C PHE A 23 13.19 -1.21 -42.35
N LEU A 24 12.83 -0.13 -43.04
CA LEU A 24 12.29 1.08 -42.40
C LEU A 24 10.96 0.78 -41.71
N LYS A 25 10.08 -0.04 -42.30
CA LYS A 25 8.84 -0.45 -41.65
C LYS A 25 9.11 -1.36 -40.45
N ALA A 26 10.09 -2.26 -40.49
CA ALA A 26 10.50 -3.05 -39.33
C ALA A 26 11.16 -2.22 -38.21
N PHE A 27 11.82 -1.10 -38.56
CA PHE A 27 12.38 -0.15 -37.57
C PHE A 27 11.39 0.92 -37.07
N PHE A 28 10.29 1.18 -37.79
CA PHE A 28 9.32 2.25 -37.46
C PHE A 28 7.86 1.80 -37.30
N THR A 29 7.53 0.50 -37.39
CA THR A 29 6.34 -0.04 -36.70
C THR A 29 6.72 -0.34 -35.25
N PRO A 30 6.15 0.36 -34.25
CA PRO A 30 6.49 0.11 -32.85
C PRO A 30 6.00 -1.28 -32.43
N GLN A 31 6.89 -2.09 -31.87
CA GLN A 31 6.49 -3.26 -31.09
C GLN A 31 6.05 -2.78 -29.70
N THR A 32 4.75 -2.59 -29.50
CA THR A 32 4.15 -2.10 -28.25
C THR A 32 4.10 -3.16 -27.14
N THR A 33 5.26 -3.75 -26.82
CA THR A 33 5.51 -4.49 -25.58
C THR A 33 6.68 -3.92 -24.77
N GLY A 34 7.35 -2.87 -25.26
CA GLY A 34 8.48 -2.23 -24.59
C GLY A 34 8.18 -0.98 -23.74
N ASP A 35 7.05 -0.30 -23.97
CA ASP A 35 6.90 1.12 -23.60
C ASP A 35 6.15 1.41 -22.27
N TYR A 36 5.86 0.38 -21.47
CA TYR A 36 5.28 0.51 -20.13
C TYR A 36 6.30 0.95 -19.04
N ARG A 37 7.46 1.49 -19.45
CA ARG A 37 8.56 1.87 -18.53
C ARG A 37 8.76 3.38 -18.38
N ASN A 38 8.13 4.20 -19.23
CA ASN A 38 8.31 5.65 -19.28
C ASN A 38 7.03 6.46 -19.01
N MET A 39 6.04 5.87 -18.33
CA MET A 39 4.82 6.57 -17.90
C MET A 39 4.85 6.81 -16.38
N THR A 40 4.88 8.07 -15.98
CA THR A 40 4.96 8.51 -14.57
C THR A 40 3.67 8.35 -13.78
N ASP A 41 2.58 7.94 -14.43
CA ASP A 41 1.28 7.69 -13.82
C ASP A 41 0.54 6.58 -14.60
N MET A 42 0.60 5.35 -14.10
CA MET A 42 -0.09 4.20 -14.71
C MET A 42 -1.58 4.10 -14.33
N GLU A 43 -2.05 4.83 -13.31
CA GLU A 43 -3.45 4.78 -12.88
C GLU A 43 -4.33 5.80 -13.60
N SER A 44 -3.78 6.96 -13.99
CA SER A 44 -4.45 7.94 -14.86
C SER A 44 -4.96 7.32 -16.16
N VAL A 45 -4.21 6.36 -16.70
CA VAL A 45 -4.55 5.64 -17.94
C VAL A 45 -5.83 4.81 -17.77
N TYR A 46 -6.09 4.31 -16.56
CA TYR A 46 -7.27 3.51 -16.23
C TYR A 46 -8.51 4.34 -15.87
N HIS A 47 -8.39 5.66 -15.64
CA HIS A 47 -9.56 6.49 -15.31
C HIS A 47 -10.59 6.51 -16.44
N ALA A 48 -11.85 6.26 -16.06
CA ALA A 48 -12.98 6.08 -16.97
C ALA A 48 -14.06 7.16 -16.82
N GLU A 49 -13.79 8.27 -16.12
CA GLU A 49 -14.82 9.29 -15.81
C GLU A 49 -15.45 9.90 -17.07
N THR A 50 -14.66 10.09 -18.14
CA THR A 50 -15.16 10.53 -19.45
C THR A 50 -16.07 9.48 -20.09
N GLU A 51 -15.66 8.22 -20.07
CA GLU A 51 -16.42 7.08 -20.59
C GLU A 51 -17.72 6.85 -19.83
N ILE A 52 -17.71 7.03 -18.50
CA ILE A 52 -18.88 6.98 -17.61
C ILE A 52 -19.84 8.13 -17.92
N ALA A 53 -19.34 9.36 -18.00
CA ALA A 53 -20.17 10.52 -18.33
C ALA A 53 -20.87 10.35 -19.69
N GLN A 54 -20.12 9.92 -20.71
CA GLN A 54 -20.67 9.60 -22.04
C GLN A 54 -21.67 8.44 -22.00
N ALA A 55 -21.41 7.38 -21.22
CA ALA A 55 -22.34 6.26 -21.09
C ALA A 55 -23.63 6.68 -20.36
N LEU A 56 -23.55 7.49 -19.29
CA LEU A 56 -24.72 8.05 -18.61
C LEU A 56 -25.53 8.97 -19.53
N GLU A 57 -24.88 9.75 -20.40
CA GLU A 57 -25.54 10.57 -21.41
C GLU A 57 -26.24 9.72 -22.47
N ARG A 58 -25.54 8.75 -23.07
CA ARG A 58 -26.13 7.77 -24.02
C ARG A 58 -27.32 7.05 -23.40
N LEU A 59 -27.27 6.72 -22.11
CA LEU A 59 -28.32 5.99 -21.41
C LEU A 59 -29.57 6.85 -21.09
N LYS A 60 -29.41 8.17 -20.97
CA LYS A 60 -30.53 9.12 -20.95
C LYS A 60 -31.16 9.24 -22.34
N ASN A 61 -30.32 9.37 -23.37
CA ASN A 61 -30.73 9.72 -24.72
C ASN A 61 -31.15 8.51 -25.60
N SER A 62 -30.82 7.27 -25.21
CA SER A 62 -31.12 6.05 -25.98
C SER A 62 -31.92 4.99 -25.21
N ARG A 63 -32.70 4.21 -25.96
CA ARG A 63 -33.44 3.03 -25.50
C ARG A 63 -32.88 1.71 -26.05
N GLU A 64 -31.79 1.75 -26.81
CA GLU A 64 -31.12 0.53 -27.31
C GLU A 64 -30.66 -0.39 -26.18
N LYS A 65 -30.69 -1.69 -26.45
CA LYS A 65 -30.23 -2.77 -25.56
C LYS A 65 -29.07 -3.48 -26.22
N ALA A 66 -28.13 -3.99 -25.43
CA ALA A 66 -27.17 -4.96 -25.89
C ALA A 66 -27.91 -6.28 -26.22
N GLY A 67 -27.43 -7.02 -27.22
CA GLY A 67 -27.92 -8.38 -27.48
C GLY A 67 -27.59 -9.35 -26.34
N VAL A 68 -28.13 -10.57 -26.41
CA VAL A 68 -27.68 -11.67 -25.55
C VAL A 68 -27.30 -12.85 -26.44
N ILE A 69 -26.04 -13.29 -26.35
CA ILE A 69 -25.54 -14.48 -27.03
C ILE A 69 -25.75 -15.69 -26.11
N THR A 70 -26.45 -16.68 -26.64
CA THR A 70 -26.65 -18.03 -26.09
C THR A 70 -26.10 -19.06 -27.09
N HIS A 71 -26.40 -20.36 -26.93
CA HIS A 71 -26.04 -21.39 -27.92
C HIS A 71 -26.32 -21.01 -29.38
N SER A 72 -25.45 -21.45 -30.28
CA SER A 72 -25.66 -21.40 -31.72
C SER A 72 -26.55 -22.53 -32.21
N SER A 73 -27.48 -22.25 -33.13
CA SER A 73 -28.31 -23.26 -33.81
C SER A 73 -27.66 -23.82 -35.09
N SER A 74 -26.35 -23.62 -35.31
CA SER A 74 -25.69 -23.88 -36.60
C SER A 74 -25.48 -25.36 -36.97
N GLY A 75 -25.86 -26.32 -36.11
CA GLY A 75 -25.77 -27.77 -36.35
C GLY A 75 -24.34 -28.37 -36.40
N ARG A 76 -23.32 -27.57 -36.67
CA ARG A 76 -21.89 -27.96 -36.61
C ARG A 76 -21.50 -28.39 -35.19
N ARG A 77 -20.73 -29.48 -35.04
CA ARG A 77 -20.10 -29.91 -33.78
C ARG A 77 -18.98 -28.96 -33.35
N GLN A 78 -19.37 -27.75 -32.96
CA GLN A 78 -18.52 -26.71 -32.38
C GLN A 78 -19.13 -26.27 -31.05
N ILE A 79 -18.30 -25.92 -30.07
CA ILE A 79 -18.72 -25.24 -28.83
C ILE A 79 -17.97 -23.91 -28.67
N ALA A 80 -18.50 -23.00 -27.87
CA ALA A 80 -17.76 -21.83 -27.41
C ALA A 80 -17.21 -22.12 -26.01
N LEU A 81 -15.89 -22.30 -25.90
CA LEU A 81 -15.22 -22.48 -24.61
C LEU A 81 -14.94 -21.10 -24.01
N THR A 82 -15.37 -20.92 -22.77
CA THR A 82 -15.27 -19.64 -22.06
C THR A 82 -14.68 -19.84 -20.65
N PHE A 83 -13.85 -18.89 -20.22
CA PHE A 83 -13.27 -18.87 -18.88
C PHE A 83 -13.75 -17.63 -18.14
N ASP A 84 -14.13 -17.78 -16.87
CA ASP A 84 -14.84 -16.76 -16.11
C ASP A 84 -14.03 -16.34 -14.87
N GLY A 85 -13.62 -15.07 -14.82
CA GLY A 85 -12.68 -14.51 -13.85
C GLY A 85 -11.21 -14.79 -14.21
N LEU A 86 -10.29 -14.36 -13.34
CA LEU A 86 -8.88 -14.75 -13.40
C LEU A 86 -8.49 -15.60 -12.16
N THR A 87 -7.28 -16.13 -12.22
CA THR A 87 -6.59 -16.85 -11.14
C THR A 87 -5.08 -16.62 -11.29
N ASP A 88 -4.24 -17.29 -10.50
CA ASP A 88 -2.80 -17.07 -10.50
C ASP A 88 -2.13 -17.32 -11.87
N HIS A 89 -1.05 -16.57 -12.15
CA HIS A 89 -0.34 -16.57 -13.44
C HIS A 89 0.12 -17.98 -13.88
N ALA A 90 0.57 -18.82 -12.93
CA ALA A 90 1.03 -20.17 -13.25
C ALA A 90 -0.14 -21.09 -13.67
N THR A 91 -1.29 -21.00 -12.99
CA THR A 91 -2.52 -21.71 -13.38
C THR A 91 -3.03 -21.21 -14.75
N ILE A 92 -3.00 -19.90 -15.02
CA ILE A 92 -3.36 -19.34 -16.33
C ILE A 92 -2.42 -19.90 -17.42
N GLN A 93 -1.11 -19.85 -17.22
CA GLN A 93 -0.13 -20.37 -18.17
C GLN A 93 -0.30 -21.87 -18.45
N GLN A 94 -0.64 -22.68 -17.44
CA GLN A 94 -0.93 -24.09 -17.65
C GLN A 94 -2.19 -24.31 -18.51
N ILE A 95 -3.25 -23.52 -18.28
CA ILE A 95 -4.46 -23.56 -19.12
C ILE A 95 -4.16 -23.10 -20.56
N LEU A 96 -3.36 -22.06 -20.75
CA LEU A 96 -2.93 -21.59 -22.07
C LEU A 96 -2.15 -22.67 -22.84
N ASN A 97 -1.17 -23.31 -22.18
CA ASN A 97 -0.42 -24.42 -22.76
C ASN A 97 -1.31 -25.61 -23.16
N LEU A 98 -2.36 -25.92 -22.38
CA LEU A 98 -3.36 -26.94 -22.74
C LEU A 98 -4.18 -26.51 -23.96
N LEU A 99 -4.67 -25.26 -24.02
CA LEU A 99 -5.43 -24.75 -25.15
C LEU A 99 -4.60 -24.79 -26.44
N HIS A 100 -3.32 -24.40 -26.39
CA HIS A 100 -2.39 -24.56 -27.51
C HIS A 100 -2.20 -26.04 -27.91
N THR A 101 -1.95 -26.93 -26.93
CA THR A 101 -1.72 -28.37 -27.17
C THR A 101 -2.91 -29.06 -27.84
N TYR A 102 -4.14 -28.70 -27.47
CA TYR A 102 -5.37 -29.23 -28.09
C TYR A 102 -5.87 -28.40 -29.29
N ASN A 103 -5.11 -27.40 -29.76
CA ASN A 103 -5.47 -26.47 -30.84
C ASN A 103 -6.86 -25.84 -30.63
N ALA A 104 -7.12 -25.37 -29.41
CA ALA A 104 -8.43 -24.93 -28.94
C ALA A 104 -8.54 -23.40 -28.85
N GLN A 105 -9.69 -22.87 -29.27
CA GLN A 105 -10.03 -21.44 -29.16
C GLN A 105 -10.89 -21.21 -27.91
N ALA A 106 -10.54 -20.19 -27.12
CA ALA A 106 -11.29 -19.81 -25.93
C ALA A 106 -11.54 -18.29 -25.85
N THR A 107 -12.56 -17.90 -25.07
CA THR A 107 -12.85 -16.51 -24.70
C THR A 107 -12.74 -16.37 -23.17
N PHE A 108 -11.77 -15.61 -22.69
CA PHE A 108 -11.57 -15.30 -21.29
C PHE A 108 -12.33 -14.03 -20.94
N PHE A 109 -13.33 -14.15 -20.07
CA PHE A 109 -13.98 -13.02 -19.44
C PHE A 109 -13.20 -12.69 -18.16
N VAL A 110 -12.45 -11.58 -18.19
CA VAL A 110 -11.57 -11.15 -17.10
C VAL A 110 -12.20 -9.99 -16.33
N ASP A 111 -12.02 -9.94 -15.01
CA ASP A 111 -12.51 -8.82 -14.19
C ASP A 111 -11.49 -7.67 -14.12
N GLY A 112 -11.99 -6.43 -14.01
CA GLY A 112 -11.15 -5.24 -14.11
C GLY A 112 -10.08 -5.13 -13.03
N VAL A 113 -10.41 -5.48 -11.78
CA VAL A 113 -9.45 -5.44 -10.65
C VAL A 113 -8.34 -6.46 -10.87
N GLN A 114 -8.66 -7.73 -11.18
CA GLN A 114 -7.64 -8.75 -11.41
C GLN A 114 -6.82 -8.47 -12.69
N THR A 115 -7.39 -7.78 -13.68
CA THR A 115 -6.65 -7.32 -14.87
C THR A 115 -5.62 -6.22 -14.55
N ALA A 116 -5.90 -5.37 -13.56
CA ALA A 116 -4.96 -4.36 -13.07
C ALA A 116 -3.91 -4.95 -12.10
N GLU A 117 -4.26 -5.97 -11.30
CA GLU A 117 -3.33 -6.67 -10.41
C GLU A 117 -2.37 -7.59 -11.18
N GLU A 118 -2.84 -8.35 -12.17
CA GLU A 118 -2.08 -9.36 -12.93
C GLU A 118 -2.10 -9.12 -14.46
N PRO A 119 -1.67 -7.93 -14.95
CA PRO A 119 -1.79 -7.55 -16.36
C PRO A 119 -1.03 -8.48 -17.32
N GLN A 120 0.06 -9.11 -16.86
CA GLN A 120 0.83 -10.06 -17.68
C GLN A 120 -0.01 -11.28 -18.07
N SER A 121 -0.83 -11.83 -17.16
CA SER A 121 -1.71 -12.97 -17.48
C SER A 121 -2.68 -12.63 -18.62
N VAL A 122 -3.19 -11.39 -18.65
CA VAL A 122 -4.17 -10.94 -19.65
C VAL A 122 -3.49 -10.63 -20.98
N ALA A 123 -2.27 -10.07 -20.95
CA ALA A 123 -1.43 -9.94 -22.14
C ALA A 123 -1.07 -11.31 -22.75
N ASP A 124 -0.71 -12.29 -21.91
CA ASP A 124 -0.37 -13.65 -22.33
C ASP A 124 -1.55 -14.36 -23.02
N ILE A 125 -2.77 -14.23 -22.45
CA ILE A 125 -4.02 -14.75 -23.05
C ILE A 125 -4.22 -14.19 -24.47
N LYS A 126 -4.04 -12.87 -24.66
CA LYS A 126 -4.14 -12.24 -25.99
C LYS A 126 -3.01 -12.70 -26.92
N GLN A 127 -1.77 -12.81 -26.41
CA GLN A 127 -0.60 -13.16 -27.21
C GLN A 127 -0.69 -14.59 -27.79
N GLN A 128 -1.32 -15.53 -27.07
CA GLN A 128 -1.60 -16.88 -27.57
C GLN A 128 -2.85 -16.97 -28.48
N GLY A 129 -3.41 -15.83 -28.89
CA GLY A 129 -4.47 -15.76 -29.90
C GLY A 129 -5.87 -16.05 -29.37
N HIS A 130 -6.09 -16.02 -28.05
CA HIS A 130 -7.42 -16.11 -27.45
C HIS A 130 -8.08 -14.74 -27.31
N LYS A 131 -9.40 -14.72 -27.08
CA LYS A 131 -10.15 -13.47 -26.85
C LYS A 131 -10.17 -13.11 -25.37
N VAL A 132 -9.97 -11.81 -25.09
CA VAL A 132 -10.17 -11.19 -23.77
C VAL A 132 -11.42 -10.32 -23.83
N GLU A 133 -12.36 -10.57 -22.93
CA GLU A 133 -13.66 -9.89 -22.85
C GLU A 133 -14.00 -9.53 -21.38
N ASN A 134 -15.09 -8.78 -21.14
CA ASN A 134 -15.32 -8.10 -19.86
C ASN A 134 -16.15 -8.94 -18.85
N TYR A 135 -15.65 -9.13 -17.63
CA TYR A 135 -16.32 -9.84 -16.51
C TYR A 135 -16.73 -8.94 -15.34
N THR A 136 -17.16 -7.70 -15.61
CA THR A 136 -17.41 -6.65 -14.60
C THR A 136 -16.14 -6.19 -13.88
N LEU A 137 -16.22 -5.22 -12.96
CA LEU A 137 -15.04 -4.68 -12.29
C LEU A 137 -14.40 -5.66 -11.30
N SER A 138 -15.15 -6.58 -10.70
CA SER A 138 -14.59 -7.59 -9.77
C SER A 138 -15.33 -8.96 -9.77
N GLY A 139 -16.09 -9.25 -10.82
CA GLY A 139 -16.83 -10.52 -10.98
C GLY A 139 -18.05 -10.65 -10.06
N LEU A 140 -18.71 -9.54 -9.75
CA LEU A 140 -19.82 -9.48 -8.78
C LEU A 140 -21.06 -10.27 -9.25
N PRO A 141 -21.74 -11.00 -8.34
CA PRO A 141 -23.00 -11.68 -8.63
C PRO A 141 -24.22 -10.73 -8.54
N LYS A 142 -25.34 -11.13 -9.15
CA LYS A 142 -26.65 -10.46 -9.04
C LYS A 142 -26.64 -8.97 -9.44
N MET A 143 -25.94 -8.62 -10.52
CA MET A 143 -25.80 -7.23 -10.98
C MET A 143 -27.18 -6.57 -11.28
N GLU A 144 -28.25 -7.33 -11.50
CA GLU A 144 -29.60 -6.77 -11.67
C GLU A 144 -30.14 -5.99 -10.46
N ALA A 145 -29.54 -6.17 -9.28
CA ALA A 145 -29.94 -5.49 -8.05
C ALA A 145 -29.22 -4.15 -7.82
N LEU A 146 -28.26 -3.76 -8.67
CA LEU A 146 -27.48 -2.53 -8.50
C LEU A 146 -28.14 -1.32 -9.18
N PRO A 147 -27.95 -0.09 -8.65
CA PRO A 147 -28.32 1.14 -9.32
C PRO A 147 -27.70 1.24 -10.72
N VAL A 148 -28.42 1.88 -11.64
CA VAL A 148 -28.02 1.97 -13.06
C VAL A 148 -26.70 2.73 -13.23
N GLU A 149 -26.48 3.75 -12.40
CA GLU A 149 -25.28 4.56 -12.33
C GLU A 149 -24.08 3.73 -11.85
N ARG A 150 -24.31 2.81 -10.90
CA ARG A 150 -23.29 1.86 -10.42
C ARG A 150 -22.97 0.83 -11.50
N LEU A 151 -23.95 0.35 -12.26
CA LEU A 151 -23.71 -0.55 -13.39
C LEU A 151 -22.87 0.12 -14.48
N VAL A 152 -23.21 1.34 -14.89
CA VAL A 152 -22.43 2.09 -15.87
C VAL A 152 -21.00 2.35 -15.38
N ALA A 153 -20.84 2.76 -14.12
CA ALA A 153 -19.51 2.96 -13.52
C ALA A 153 -18.68 1.66 -13.50
N ASP A 154 -19.25 0.56 -13.04
CA ASP A 154 -18.58 -0.74 -12.96
C ASP A 154 -18.13 -1.25 -14.35
N PHE A 155 -19.07 -1.25 -15.30
CA PHE A 155 -18.85 -1.71 -16.67
C PHE A 155 -17.81 -0.86 -17.41
N SER A 156 -17.94 0.48 -17.42
CA SER A 156 -17.00 1.38 -18.10
C SER A 156 -15.59 1.35 -17.49
N ARG A 157 -15.46 1.10 -16.18
CA ARG A 157 -14.15 1.00 -15.50
C ARG A 157 -13.44 -0.30 -15.86
N ALA A 158 -14.12 -1.43 -15.78
CA ALA A 158 -13.58 -2.71 -16.26
C ALA A 158 -13.19 -2.62 -17.76
N GLN A 159 -14.02 -1.96 -18.56
CA GLN A 159 -13.80 -1.76 -19.99
C GLN A 159 -12.51 -0.98 -20.27
N LYS A 160 -12.31 0.14 -19.55
CA LYS A 160 -11.14 0.99 -19.66
C LYS A 160 -9.87 0.26 -19.25
N ILE A 161 -9.91 -0.50 -18.15
CA ILE A 161 -8.75 -1.30 -17.68
C ILE A 161 -8.34 -2.31 -18.75
N ILE A 162 -9.24 -3.18 -19.19
CA ILE A 162 -8.93 -4.23 -20.17
C ILE A 162 -8.43 -3.63 -21.49
N LYS A 163 -9.03 -2.52 -21.95
CA LYS A 163 -8.60 -1.78 -23.14
C LYS A 163 -7.16 -1.28 -23.05
N VAL A 164 -6.74 -0.80 -21.88
CA VAL A 164 -5.39 -0.28 -21.64
C VAL A 164 -4.39 -1.42 -21.46
N THR A 165 -4.74 -2.47 -20.72
CA THR A 165 -3.87 -3.64 -20.50
C THR A 165 -3.62 -4.45 -21.78
N THR A 166 -4.54 -4.40 -22.75
CA THR A 166 -4.51 -5.31 -23.91
C THR A 166 -4.51 -4.64 -25.28
N ASP A 167 -4.60 -3.32 -25.42
CA ASP A 167 -4.91 -2.61 -26.68
C ASP A 167 -6.22 -3.07 -27.38
N GLN A 168 -7.06 -3.89 -26.73
CA GLN A 168 -8.35 -4.35 -27.26
C GLN A 168 -9.47 -3.87 -26.34
N GLU A 169 -10.39 -3.08 -26.88
CA GLU A 169 -11.65 -2.74 -26.23
C GLU A 169 -12.61 -3.94 -26.31
N PRO A 170 -13.04 -4.55 -25.18
CA PRO A 170 -13.97 -5.68 -25.21
C PRO A 170 -15.27 -5.38 -25.94
N ASN A 171 -15.76 -6.34 -26.71
CA ASN A 171 -17.04 -6.23 -27.42
C ASN A 171 -18.20 -6.84 -26.61
N LEU A 172 -17.86 -7.76 -25.71
CA LEU A 172 -18.76 -8.62 -24.96
C LEU A 172 -18.61 -8.44 -23.45
N LEU A 173 -19.74 -8.53 -22.75
CA LEU A 173 -19.82 -8.50 -21.28
C LEU A 173 -20.43 -9.79 -20.76
N LYS A 174 -19.96 -10.27 -19.61
CA LYS A 174 -20.54 -11.41 -18.91
C LYS A 174 -20.57 -11.11 -17.43
N CYS A 175 -21.74 -11.18 -16.79
CA CYS A 175 -21.88 -10.94 -15.36
C CYS A 175 -22.04 -12.28 -14.64
N ASN A 176 -21.32 -12.46 -13.53
CA ASN A 176 -21.42 -13.64 -12.67
C ASN A 176 -22.85 -13.76 -12.12
N ASP A 177 -23.45 -14.96 -12.12
CA ASP A 177 -24.72 -15.32 -11.45
C ASP A 177 -25.78 -14.19 -11.43
N THR A 178 -26.09 -13.64 -12.61
CA THR A 178 -26.86 -12.41 -12.84
C THR A 178 -28.02 -12.64 -13.81
N LYS A 179 -29.15 -11.94 -13.61
CA LYS A 179 -30.27 -11.91 -14.57
C LYS A 179 -30.13 -10.69 -15.49
N TYR A 180 -30.02 -10.91 -16.80
CA TYR A 180 -29.94 -9.80 -17.77
C TYR A 180 -31.30 -9.13 -17.96
N THR A 181 -31.58 -8.12 -17.13
CA THR A 181 -32.78 -7.27 -17.22
C THR A 181 -32.64 -6.21 -18.30
N ASP A 182 -33.77 -5.67 -18.76
CA ASP A 182 -33.82 -4.53 -19.69
C ASP A 182 -32.99 -3.34 -19.23
N SER A 183 -32.95 -3.05 -17.91
CA SER A 183 -32.14 -1.95 -17.37
C SER A 183 -30.64 -2.22 -17.55
N LEU A 184 -30.20 -3.43 -17.22
CA LEU A 184 -28.81 -3.85 -17.30
C LEU A 184 -28.34 -3.93 -18.77
N LEU A 185 -29.18 -4.45 -19.66
CA LEU A 185 -28.89 -4.51 -21.10
C LEU A 185 -28.78 -3.11 -21.75
N ARG A 186 -29.56 -2.13 -21.28
CA ARG A 186 -29.40 -0.72 -21.68
C ARG A 186 -28.12 -0.09 -21.12
N ALA A 187 -27.81 -0.33 -19.84
CA ALA A 187 -26.59 0.17 -19.21
C ALA A 187 -25.33 -0.35 -19.94
N ALA A 188 -25.26 -1.65 -20.19
CA ALA A 188 -24.18 -2.26 -20.96
C ALA A 188 -24.08 -1.69 -22.39
N ARG A 189 -25.22 -1.49 -23.09
CA ARG A 189 -25.24 -0.88 -24.42
C ARG A 189 -24.62 0.52 -24.43
N ALA A 190 -24.94 1.34 -23.44
CA ALA A 190 -24.42 2.69 -23.31
C ALA A 190 -22.90 2.72 -23.00
N CYS A 191 -22.40 1.70 -22.30
CA CYS A 191 -20.97 1.47 -22.04
C CYS A 191 -20.18 0.98 -23.27
N GLY A 192 -20.86 0.59 -24.35
CA GLY A 192 -20.25 0.19 -25.64
C GLY A 192 -20.45 -1.27 -26.04
N PHE A 193 -20.96 -2.13 -25.15
CA PHE A 193 -21.12 -3.56 -25.46
C PHE A 193 -22.18 -3.80 -26.54
N ASN A 194 -21.84 -4.63 -27.53
CA ASN A 194 -22.81 -5.07 -28.53
C ASN A 194 -23.67 -6.24 -28.04
N SER A 195 -23.14 -7.10 -27.15
CA SER A 195 -23.91 -8.19 -26.54
C SER A 195 -23.35 -8.63 -25.19
N LEU A 196 -24.23 -9.20 -24.36
CA LEU A 196 -23.83 -9.97 -23.19
C LEU A 196 -23.82 -11.46 -23.52
N VAL A 197 -22.96 -12.22 -22.86
CA VAL A 197 -22.88 -13.69 -23.03
C VAL A 197 -23.59 -14.39 -21.88
N LYS A 198 -24.44 -15.38 -22.20
CA LYS A 198 -25.06 -16.29 -21.21
C LYS A 198 -24.68 -17.73 -21.53
N SER A 199 -24.01 -18.38 -20.59
CA SER A 199 -23.63 -19.80 -20.65
C SER A 199 -24.84 -20.73 -20.75
N ASP A 200 -24.69 -21.84 -21.46
CA ASP A 200 -25.63 -22.96 -21.41
C ASP A 200 -25.20 -24.00 -20.37
N VAL A 201 -23.88 -24.24 -20.23
CA VAL A 201 -23.31 -25.27 -19.35
C VAL A 201 -22.09 -24.72 -18.60
N PHE A 202 -21.94 -25.05 -17.32
CA PHE A 202 -20.75 -24.77 -16.53
C PHE A 202 -19.95 -26.05 -16.25
N LEU A 203 -18.62 -25.97 -16.32
CA LEU A 203 -17.73 -27.08 -15.97
C LEU A 203 -17.61 -27.18 -14.44
N ASN A 204 -18.17 -28.24 -13.85
CA ASN A 204 -17.92 -28.54 -12.44
C ASN A 204 -16.60 -29.29 -12.30
N VAL A 205 -15.53 -28.56 -11.97
CA VAL A 205 -14.17 -29.06 -11.76
C VAL A 205 -14.11 -30.29 -10.83
N GLN A 206 -15.03 -30.40 -9.87
CA GLN A 206 -15.06 -31.50 -8.89
C GLN A 206 -15.61 -32.81 -9.50
N GLN A 207 -16.47 -32.70 -10.52
CA GLN A 207 -17.07 -33.85 -11.21
C GLN A 207 -16.16 -34.38 -12.33
N ILE A 208 -15.28 -33.55 -12.91
CA ILE A 208 -14.37 -33.93 -14.00
C ILE A 208 -13.01 -34.41 -13.46
N ASN A 209 -13.06 -35.35 -12.52
CA ASN A 209 -11.85 -35.94 -11.90
C ASN A 209 -11.25 -37.08 -12.74
N SER A 210 -12.01 -37.70 -13.65
CA SER A 210 -11.55 -38.76 -14.56
C SER A 210 -11.89 -38.47 -16.02
N LEU A 211 -11.19 -39.13 -16.96
CA LEU A 211 -11.52 -39.05 -18.39
C LEU A 211 -12.92 -39.60 -18.70
N ALA A 212 -13.38 -40.63 -17.97
CA ALA A 212 -14.73 -41.15 -18.12
C ALA A 212 -15.80 -40.08 -17.79
N ASN A 213 -15.61 -39.32 -16.70
CA ASN A 213 -16.55 -38.24 -16.37
C ASN A 213 -16.46 -37.04 -17.32
N ALA A 214 -15.31 -36.84 -17.97
CA ALA A 214 -15.18 -35.88 -19.06
C ALA A 214 -15.93 -36.36 -20.32
N ASP A 215 -15.82 -37.65 -20.68
CA ASP A 215 -16.63 -38.27 -21.74
C ASP A 215 -18.13 -38.15 -21.45
N ASP A 216 -18.56 -38.47 -20.21
CA ASP A 216 -19.95 -38.37 -19.76
C ASP A 216 -20.47 -36.93 -19.90
N PHE A 217 -19.70 -35.95 -19.44
CA PHE A 217 -20.04 -34.52 -19.55
C PHE A 217 -20.12 -34.07 -21.01
N VAL A 218 -19.14 -34.44 -21.84
CA VAL A 218 -19.11 -34.09 -23.27
C VAL A 218 -20.23 -34.80 -24.05
N SER A 219 -20.68 -35.98 -23.63
CA SER A 219 -21.83 -36.67 -24.23
C SER A 219 -23.15 -35.91 -24.06
N GLN A 220 -23.26 -35.08 -23.01
CA GLN A 220 -24.43 -34.25 -22.71
C GLN A 220 -24.39 -32.89 -23.43
N LEU A 221 -23.22 -32.47 -23.93
CA LEU A 221 -23.08 -31.24 -24.70
C LEU A 221 -23.76 -31.35 -26.06
N LYS A 222 -24.43 -30.26 -26.46
CA LYS A 222 -25.09 -30.12 -27.75
C LYS A 222 -24.23 -29.28 -28.71
N PRO A 223 -24.30 -29.55 -30.03
CA PRO A 223 -23.73 -28.68 -31.06
C PRO A 223 -24.15 -27.22 -30.85
N GLY A 224 -23.16 -26.34 -30.71
CA GLY A 224 -23.35 -24.91 -30.49
C GLY A 224 -23.48 -24.46 -29.03
N ASN A 225 -23.26 -25.29 -28.00
CA ASN A 225 -23.28 -24.82 -26.61
C ASN A 225 -22.13 -23.86 -26.26
N ILE A 226 -22.43 -22.93 -25.34
CA ILE A 226 -21.44 -22.12 -24.61
C ILE A 226 -21.12 -22.83 -23.30
N VAL A 227 -19.88 -23.31 -23.18
CA VAL A 227 -19.35 -24.04 -22.01
C VAL A 227 -18.45 -23.09 -21.23
N SER A 228 -18.64 -23.01 -19.91
CA SER A 228 -17.96 -22.03 -19.05
C SER A 228 -17.22 -22.67 -17.89
N VAL A 229 -15.93 -22.38 -17.78
CA VAL A 229 -15.07 -22.76 -16.65
C VAL A 229 -14.94 -21.56 -15.72
N LYS A 230 -15.52 -21.60 -14.53
CA LYS A 230 -15.25 -20.57 -13.51
C LYS A 230 -13.85 -20.79 -12.95
N LEU A 231 -12.92 -19.89 -13.27
CA LEU A 231 -11.56 -19.89 -12.72
C LEU A 231 -11.58 -19.46 -11.24
N LYS A 232 -12.55 -18.62 -10.89
CA LYS A 232 -12.87 -18.19 -9.52
C LYS A 232 -13.96 -19.10 -8.94
N THR A 233 -13.60 -19.98 -8.00
CA THR A 233 -14.60 -20.76 -7.25
C THR A 233 -15.35 -19.86 -6.28
N ASN A 234 -16.55 -19.41 -6.67
CA ASN A 234 -17.56 -18.98 -5.70
C ASN A 234 -17.77 -20.14 -4.72
N VAL A 235 -17.51 -19.91 -3.42
CA VAL A 235 -17.76 -20.93 -2.39
C VAL A 235 -19.26 -21.03 -2.18
N GLU A 236 -19.90 -22.02 -2.81
CA GLU A 236 -21.19 -22.49 -2.34
C GLU A 236 -21.07 -22.89 -0.87
N PRO A 237 -22.03 -22.52 0.00
CA PRO A 237 -21.96 -22.87 1.41
C PRO A 237 -21.93 -24.40 1.54
N PRO A 238 -20.92 -24.99 2.20
CA PRO A 238 -20.78 -26.44 2.26
C PRO A 238 -22.01 -27.05 2.94
N VAL A 239 -22.59 -28.06 2.30
CA VAL A 239 -23.57 -28.92 2.96
C VAL A 239 -22.85 -29.60 4.13
N ASN A 240 -23.40 -29.43 5.34
CA ASN A 240 -22.79 -29.95 6.57
C ASN A 240 -22.89 -31.49 6.61
N GLU A 241 -21.94 -32.18 6.00
CA GLU A 241 -21.59 -33.52 6.45
C GLU A 241 -20.88 -33.44 7.81
N ALA A 242 -21.24 -34.34 8.73
CA ALA A 242 -20.70 -34.33 10.08
C ALA A 242 -19.23 -34.80 10.08
N GLY A 243 -18.31 -33.83 9.96
CA GLY A 243 -16.88 -34.07 9.81
C GLY A 243 -16.30 -34.95 10.92
N ARG A 244 -15.74 -36.10 10.53
CA ARG A 244 -14.91 -36.93 11.42
C ARG A 244 -13.64 -36.15 11.77
N THR A 245 -13.28 -36.15 13.05
CA THR A 245 -12.11 -35.43 13.57
C THR A 245 -10.79 -36.04 13.06
N ASP A 246 -10.00 -35.29 12.29
CA ASP A 246 -8.60 -35.62 11.99
C ASP A 246 -7.64 -34.76 12.84
N LEU A 247 -6.59 -35.38 13.39
CA LEU A 247 -5.83 -34.85 14.52
C LEU A 247 -4.51 -34.18 14.09
N LYS A 248 -4.60 -33.04 13.39
CA LYS A 248 -3.43 -32.25 12.95
C LYS A 248 -3.56 -30.76 13.33
N PRO A 249 -2.85 -30.28 14.37
CA PRO A 249 -2.73 -28.85 14.69
C PRO A 249 -1.56 -28.18 13.92
N ALA A 250 -1.45 -26.85 14.08
CA ALA A 250 -0.46 -25.96 13.42
C ALA A 250 -0.78 -25.69 11.92
N VAL A 251 -0.34 -24.60 11.29
CA VAL A 251 0.93 -23.86 11.47
C VAL A 251 0.75 -22.36 11.74
N ASP A 252 1.46 -21.88 12.76
CA ASP A 252 1.84 -20.48 12.97
C ASP A 252 3.27 -20.26 12.38
N LYS A 253 3.52 -19.13 11.71
CA LYS A 253 4.75 -18.88 10.93
C LYS A 253 5.51 -17.65 11.43
N GLN A 254 6.41 -17.85 12.39
CA GLN A 254 7.42 -16.84 12.73
C GLN A 254 8.64 -16.89 11.77
N PRO A 255 9.37 -15.77 11.57
CA PRO A 255 10.47 -15.68 10.62
C PRO A 255 11.76 -16.35 11.16
N GLY A 256 12.18 -17.44 10.51
CA GLY A 256 13.46 -18.09 10.76
C GLY A 256 14.01 -18.74 9.49
N LEU A 257 15.20 -18.32 9.05
CA LEU A 257 15.85 -18.85 7.84
C LEU A 257 16.38 -20.28 8.07
N LYS A 258 15.79 -21.25 7.35
CA LYS A 258 16.45 -22.51 6.95
C LYS A 258 15.86 -22.98 5.62
N GLU A 259 16.67 -23.67 4.83
CA GLU A 259 16.31 -24.08 3.47
C GLU A 259 15.17 -25.11 3.46
N LEU A 260 14.23 -24.94 2.52
CA LEU A 260 13.06 -25.79 2.39
C LEU A 260 13.36 -27.01 1.54
N GLN A 261 13.52 -28.17 2.16
CA GLN A 261 13.21 -29.43 1.49
C GLN A 261 11.71 -29.46 1.19
N GLN A 262 11.35 -29.61 -0.09
CA GLN A 262 9.95 -29.62 -0.52
C GLN A 262 9.22 -30.84 0.05
N LYS A 263 8.11 -30.59 0.75
CA LYS A 263 7.12 -31.63 1.09
C LYS A 263 5.93 -31.55 0.13
N PRO A 264 5.27 -32.68 -0.21
CA PRO A 264 4.26 -32.70 -1.27
C PRO A 264 3.10 -31.75 -1.00
N MET A 265 2.67 -31.04 -2.05
CA MET A 265 1.54 -30.12 -2.02
C MET A 265 0.23 -30.91 -1.91
N THR A 266 -0.53 -30.71 -0.82
CA THR A 266 -1.76 -31.46 -0.56
C THR A 266 -2.94 -30.82 -1.30
N GLU A 267 -3.43 -31.50 -2.33
CA GLU A 267 -4.77 -31.34 -2.95
C GLU A 267 -5.35 -29.91 -3.03
N LYS A 268 -4.68 -29.00 -3.77
CA LYS A 268 -5.46 -28.01 -4.54
C LYS A 268 -6.30 -28.79 -5.56
N LYS A 269 -7.62 -28.55 -5.61
CA LYS A 269 -8.52 -29.19 -6.58
C LYS A 269 -8.10 -28.77 -7.99
N ASP A 270 -7.70 -29.75 -8.80
CA ASP A 270 -6.96 -29.52 -10.03
C ASP A 270 -7.83 -29.04 -11.20
N ILE A 271 -7.97 -27.71 -11.32
CA ILE A 271 -8.67 -27.06 -12.43
C ILE A 271 -7.95 -27.26 -13.78
N VAL A 272 -6.62 -27.39 -13.78
CA VAL A 272 -5.80 -27.58 -14.98
C VAL A 272 -6.07 -28.97 -15.55
N GLY A 273 -5.97 -30.02 -14.71
CA GLY A 273 -6.31 -31.38 -15.08
C GLY A 273 -7.80 -31.57 -15.42
N ALA A 274 -8.72 -30.77 -14.87
CA ALA A 274 -10.13 -30.80 -15.29
C ALA A 274 -10.32 -30.20 -16.71
N VAL A 275 -9.60 -29.12 -17.03
CA VAL A 275 -9.57 -28.51 -18.37
C VAL A 275 -8.91 -29.45 -19.39
N GLU A 276 -7.79 -30.09 -19.04
CA GLU A 276 -7.12 -31.12 -19.86
C GLU A 276 -8.09 -32.25 -20.22
N LYS A 277 -8.75 -32.84 -19.22
CA LYS A 277 -9.72 -33.94 -19.41
C LYS A 277 -10.90 -33.51 -20.28
N LEU A 278 -11.41 -32.28 -20.10
CA LEU A 278 -12.44 -31.70 -20.97
C LEU A 278 -11.97 -31.60 -22.42
N LEU A 279 -10.77 -31.05 -22.67
CA LEU A 279 -10.23 -30.87 -24.02
C LEU A 279 -9.98 -32.22 -24.71
N ALA A 280 -9.46 -33.21 -23.98
CA ALA A 280 -9.30 -34.57 -24.48
C ALA A 280 -10.64 -35.23 -24.86
N ALA A 281 -11.67 -35.10 -24.03
CA ALA A 281 -13.00 -35.62 -24.30
C ALA A 281 -13.70 -34.90 -25.47
N LEU A 282 -13.54 -33.57 -25.59
CA LEU A 282 -14.03 -32.81 -26.74
C LEU A 282 -13.39 -33.26 -28.06
N GLN A 283 -12.06 -33.44 -28.07
CA GLN A 283 -11.32 -33.94 -29.23
C GLN A 283 -11.79 -35.33 -29.63
N LYS A 284 -11.90 -36.26 -28.67
CA LYS A 284 -12.43 -37.63 -28.85
C LYS A 284 -13.87 -37.66 -29.36
N ALA A 285 -14.71 -36.72 -28.92
CA ALA A 285 -16.09 -36.58 -29.37
C ALA A 285 -16.25 -35.84 -30.72
N ASN A 286 -15.15 -35.46 -31.38
CA ASN A 286 -15.13 -34.64 -32.60
C ASN A 286 -15.89 -33.31 -32.43
N TYR A 287 -15.70 -32.64 -31.28
CA TYR A 287 -16.08 -31.25 -31.06
C TYR A 287 -14.89 -30.32 -31.30
N THR A 288 -15.10 -29.28 -32.13
CA THR A 288 -14.17 -28.14 -32.20
C THR A 288 -14.57 -27.06 -31.19
N THR A 289 -13.62 -26.19 -30.84
CA THR A 289 -13.87 -24.98 -30.04
C THR A 289 -13.80 -23.74 -30.93
N THR A 290 -14.52 -22.68 -30.57
CA THR A 290 -14.49 -21.39 -31.28
C THR A 290 -14.82 -20.22 -30.35
N PHE A 291 -14.54 -18.99 -30.78
CA PHE A 291 -14.88 -17.79 -30.02
C PHE A 291 -16.40 -17.57 -29.94
N VAL A 292 -16.88 -17.12 -28.78
CA VAL A 292 -18.33 -17.00 -28.50
C VAL A 292 -19.03 -15.93 -29.36
N GLU A 293 -18.29 -14.94 -29.85
CA GLU A 293 -18.77 -13.94 -30.84
C GLU A 293 -19.33 -14.58 -32.11
N ASN A 294 -18.79 -15.74 -32.54
CA ASN A 294 -19.22 -16.47 -33.74
C ASN A 294 -20.62 -17.10 -33.61
N PHE A 295 -21.25 -17.02 -32.43
CA PHE A 295 -22.62 -17.50 -32.21
C PHE A 295 -23.66 -16.36 -32.38
N SER A 296 -23.21 -15.12 -32.53
CA SER A 296 -24.09 -14.00 -32.89
C SER A 296 -24.57 -14.11 -34.34
N LYS A 297 -25.84 -13.76 -34.59
CA LYS A 297 -26.37 -13.59 -35.96
C LYS A 297 -26.12 -12.15 -36.41
N HIS A 298 -25.61 -11.98 -37.64
CA HIS A 298 -25.18 -10.69 -38.19
C HIS A 298 -26.16 -9.53 -37.95
N ASN A 299 -25.59 -8.36 -37.62
CA ASN A 299 -26.07 -7.11 -38.21
C ASN A 299 -24.99 -6.02 -38.28
N LEU A 300 -24.86 -5.41 -39.47
CA LEU A 300 -24.20 -4.15 -39.80
C LEU A 300 -22.66 -4.04 -39.71
N VAL A 301 -22.10 -3.47 -40.79
CA VAL A 301 -20.68 -3.13 -41.05
C VAL A 301 -20.66 -1.66 -41.53
N PRO A 302 -19.63 -0.84 -41.22
CA PRO A 302 -19.79 0.62 -41.14
C PRO A 302 -19.51 1.39 -42.44
N LYS A 303 -19.71 2.72 -42.40
CA LYS A 303 -19.19 3.69 -43.38
C LYS A 303 -18.32 4.76 -42.68
N PRO A 304 -17.16 5.14 -43.25
CA PRO A 304 -16.39 6.29 -42.78
C PRO A 304 -16.97 7.61 -43.33
N GLY A 305 -16.92 8.68 -42.54
CA GLY A 305 -17.26 10.04 -42.95
C GLY A 305 -16.09 11.00 -42.66
N GLN A 306 -15.59 11.68 -43.69
CA GLN A 306 -14.62 12.77 -43.54
C GLN A 306 -15.35 14.10 -43.30
N THR A 307 -14.80 14.96 -42.44
CA THR A 307 -15.03 16.41 -42.54
C THR A 307 -13.80 17.17 -42.04
N THR A 308 -13.43 18.23 -42.75
CA THR A 308 -12.25 19.06 -42.46
C THR A 308 -12.62 20.54 -42.42
N PHE A 309 -12.26 21.22 -41.32
CA PHE A 309 -12.21 22.69 -41.22
C PHE A 309 -10.96 23.04 -40.40
N ARG A 310 -9.85 23.46 -41.03
CA ARG A 310 -9.53 24.81 -41.54
C ARG A 310 -9.48 25.90 -40.47
N GLN A 311 -8.27 26.41 -40.24
CA GLN A 311 -8.02 27.75 -39.72
C GLN A 311 -8.46 28.83 -40.71
N ASN A 312 -8.76 30.03 -40.18
CA ASN A 312 -8.47 31.36 -40.73
C ASN A 312 -8.78 32.39 -39.62
N GLY A 313 -8.30 33.64 -39.70
CA GLY A 313 -8.62 34.65 -38.68
C GLY A 313 -8.26 36.10 -39.02
N LEU A 314 -8.71 37.01 -38.13
CA LEU A 314 -8.40 38.47 -38.05
C LEU A 314 -8.91 39.33 -39.25
N PRO A 315 -8.96 40.69 -39.17
CA PRO A 315 -8.44 41.63 -38.15
C PRO A 315 -9.41 42.78 -37.67
N GLY A 316 -8.90 43.69 -36.81
CA GLY A 316 -9.52 44.99 -36.39
C GLY A 316 -10.01 45.00 -34.92
N VAL A 317 -9.49 45.74 -33.90
CA VAL A 317 -8.89 47.10 -33.74
C VAL A 317 -9.96 48.21 -33.79
N ILE A 318 -10.26 48.99 -32.72
CA ILE A 318 -9.57 50.22 -32.22
C ILE A 318 -10.00 50.61 -30.76
N LYS A 319 -9.02 50.92 -29.87
CA LYS A 319 -8.97 51.90 -28.70
C LYS A 319 -10.13 51.97 -27.64
N ARG A 320 -9.94 52.45 -26.39
CA ARG A 320 -9.11 53.56 -25.84
C ARG A 320 -8.57 53.37 -24.40
N ASP A 321 -7.41 53.99 -24.17
CA ASP A 321 -6.95 54.85 -23.04
C ASP A 321 -7.35 54.45 -21.59
N SER A 322 -6.41 54.13 -20.68
CA SER A 322 -5.62 55.09 -19.84
C SER A 322 -4.89 54.33 -18.67
N ALA A 323 -3.92 54.83 -17.87
CA ALA A 323 -2.94 55.93 -17.93
C ALA A 323 -1.93 55.92 -16.72
N PHE A 324 -0.60 56.07 -16.95
CA PHE A 324 0.52 56.40 -16.01
C PHE A 324 0.83 55.39 -14.83
N VAL A 325 2.05 55.10 -14.29
CA VAL A 325 3.46 55.63 -14.18
C VAL A 325 3.72 56.78 -13.17
N TRP A 326 4.75 56.79 -12.27
CA TRP A 326 5.88 55.87 -11.92
C TRP A 326 6.49 56.21 -10.50
N VAL A 327 7.13 55.23 -9.83
CA VAL A 327 8.33 55.24 -8.91
C VAL A 327 8.50 56.17 -7.66
N ASN A 328 8.80 55.51 -6.52
CA ASN A 328 9.59 55.78 -5.27
C ASN A 328 10.37 57.11 -5.00
N ILE A 329 10.52 57.49 -3.71
CA ILE A 329 11.76 57.36 -2.85
C ILE A 329 11.56 57.84 -1.37
N ALA A 330 12.48 57.41 -0.47
CA ALA A 330 12.61 57.49 1.01
C ALA A 330 12.64 58.91 1.69
N SER A 331 12.91 59.16 3.00
CA SER A 331 13.76 58.47 4.02
C SER A 331 13.63 58.99 5.49
N ALA A 332 14.49 58.47 6.40
CA ALA A 332 14.83 58.92 7.78
C ALA A 332 13.80 58.59 8.90
N LEU A 333 14.11 58.38 10.20
CA LEU A 333 15.29 58.54 11.12
C LEU A 333 15.37 57.29 12.08
N GLN A 334 16.33 57.03 13.00
CA GLN A 334 17.76 57.34 13.26
C GLN A 334 18.29 56.43 14.43
N LYS A 335 19.55 56.59 14.89
CA LYS A 335 20.23 56.00 16.07
C LYS A 335 19.56 56.36 17.43
N GLN A 336 19.91 55.86 18.63
CA GLN A 336 21.16 55.23 19.14
C GLN A 336 20.93 54.55 20.53
N ILE A 337 21.80 53.61 20.94
CA ILE A 337 22.42 53.50 22.29
C ILE A 337 23.45 52.35 22.28
N THR A 338 24.55 52.52 23.01
CA THR A 338 25.62 51.52 23.24
C THR A 338 25.83 51.36 24.74
N ASP A 339 26.60 50.34 25.14
CA ASP A 339 27.29 50.22 26.42
C ASP A 339 26.42 50.22 27.69
N PHE A 340 26.04 49.02 28.13
CA PHE A 340 25.92 48.73 29.55
C PHE A 340 26.75 47.49 29.93
N PHE A 341 27.73 47.73 30.82
CA PHE A 341 28.67 46.80 31.44
C PHE A 341 29.74 46.15 30.55
N SER A 342 31.00 46.52 30.84
CA SER A 342 32.21 45.95 30.28
C SER A 342 32.96 45.06 31.30
N CYS A 343 33.62 44.04 30.75
CA CYS A 343 34.79 43.32 31.28
C CYS A 343 34.75 42.69 32.70
N ARG A 344 34.95 41.37 32.74
CA ARG A 344 35.99 40.74 33.59
C ARG A 344 36.56 39.50 32.92
N THR A 345 37.87 39.49 32.67
CA THR A 345 38.62 38.29 32.28
C THR A 345 38.93 37.46 33.52
N ALA A 346 38.55 36.18 33.52
CA ALA A 346 38.94 35.22 34.55
C ALA A 346 39.09 33.83 33.94
N TYR A 347 40.02 33.07 34.52
CA TYR A 347 40.57 31.78 34.07
C TYR A 347 39.59 30.76 33.47
N ALA A 348 40.12 29.98 32.52
CA ALA A 348 39.44 28.81 31.99
C ALA A 348 39.20 27.76 33.09
N ALA A 349 37.93 27.53 33.42
CA ALA A 349 37.46 26.19 33.68
C ALA A 349 37.08 25.57 32.32
N GLU A 350 37.44 24.31 32.09
CA GLU A 350 36.94 23.56 30.95
C GLU A 350 35.42 23.42 31.09
N ARG A 351 34.68 24.16 30.27
CA ARG A 351 33.26 23.85 30.05
C ARG A 351 33.22 22.57 29.23
N GLU A 352 32.52 21.56 29.72
CA GLU A 352 31.90 20.60 28.80
C GLU A 352 31.00 21.42 27.87
N LEU A 353 31.41 21.52 26.61
CA LEU A 353 30.62 22.19 25.58
C LEU A 353 29.47 21.28 25.20
N ASP A 354 28.26 21.83 25.10
CA ASP A 354 27.11 21.11 24.54
C ASP A 354 27.49 20.54 23.17
N LYS A 355 27.24 19.25 22.98
CA LYS A 355 27.62 18.52 21.76
C LYS A 355 26.43 18.50 20.81
N ALA A 356 26.62 18.93 19.56
CA ALA A 356 25.57 18.82 18.55
C ALA A 356 25.16 17.34 18.35
N GLU A 357 23.90 17.02 18.58
CA GLU A 357 23.35 15.71 18.23
C GLU A 357 23.25 15.54 16.71
N GLU A 358 23.54 14.33 16.22
CA GLU A 358 23.53 14.02 14.80
C GLU A 358 22.11 13.63 14.35
N ILE A 359 21.40 14.57 13.69
CA ILE A 359 20.04 14.36 13.19
C ILE A 359 20.08 13.40 11.99
N LYS A 360 19.92 12.10 12.25
CA LYS A 360 19.83 11.02 11.23
C LYS A 360 18.42 10.84 10.66
N MET A 361 17.43 11.12 11.50
CA MET A 361 16.01 11.15 11.20
C MET A 361 15.45 12.39 11.89
N VAL A 362 14.57 13.12 11.23
CA VAL A 362 13.82 14.22 11.86
C VAL A 362 12.64 13.61 12.61
N PHE A 363 12.46 13.96 13.88
CA PHE A 363 11.28 13.54 14.65
C PHE A 363 10.07 14.38 14.26
N THR A 364 9.25 13.85 13.33
CA THR A 364 8.13 14.55 12.70
C THR A 364 6.96 13.62 12.41
N THR A 365 5.73 14.13 12.50
CA THR A 365 4.52 13.47 11.97
C THR A 365 4.09 13.97 10.60
N GLU A 366 4.92 14.78 9.93
CA GLU A 366 4.69 15.19 8.55
C GLU A 366 4.88 13.98 7.60
N PRO A 367 4.02 13.77 6.59
CA PRO A 367 4.22 12.76 5.55
C PRO A 367 5.33 13.20 4.57
N ALA A 368 6.56 13.37 5.06
CA ALA A 368 7.68 13.89 4.31
C ALA A 368 9.00 13.15 4.57
N ILE A 369 9.87 13.11 3.57
CA ILE A 369 11.21 12.50 3.59
C ILE A 369 12.22 13.51 3.04
N ALA A 370 13.48 13.48 3.50
CA ALA A 370 14.53 14.35 2.96
C ALA A 370 15.53 13.59 2.08
N PHE A 371 15.79 14.12 0.89
CA PHE A 371 16.91 13.71 0.03
C PHE A 371 18.06 14.70 0.18
N THR A 372 19.28 14.18 0.33
CA THR A 372 20.49 14.96 0.56
C THR A 372 21.63 14.53 -0.36
N PHE A 373 22.37 15.50 -0.88
CA PHE A 373 23.38 15.29 -1.93
C PHE A 373 24.74 15.85 -1.50
N GLY A 374 25.82 15.28 -2.05
CA GLY A 374 27.19 15.80 -1.90
C GLY A 374 28.09 15.35 -3.05
N GLY A 375 29.24 16.03 -3.19
CA GLY A 375 30.23 15.76 -4.24
C GLY A 375 29.88 16.41 -5.58
N LEU A 376 30.39 17.61 -5.82
CA LEU A 376 30.09 18.43 -7.01
C LEU A 376 31.10 18.29 -8.16
N SER A 377 32.15 17.46 -8.01
CA SER A 377 33.25 17.37 -8.97
C SER A 377 32.88 16.68 -10.29
N ASN A 378 31.84 15.81 -10.28
CA ASN A 378 31.28 15.22 -11.49
C ASN A 378 30.09 16.06 -12.00
N ARG A 379 30.35 16.97 -12.95
CA ARG A 379 29.32 17.86 -13.48
C ARG A 379 28.21 17.11 -14.23
N THR A 380 28.52 16.03 -14.94
CA THR A 380 27.51 15.24 -15.67
C THR A 380 26.48 14.66 -14.70
N ALA A 381 26.95 14.05 -13.61
CA ALA A 381 26.09 13.46 -12.59
C ALA A 381 25.25 14.52 -11.85
N VAL A 382 25.83 15.69 -11.54
CA VAL A 382 25.07 16.81 -10.95
C VAL A 382 23.99 17.32 -11.91
N ASP A 383 24.31 17.45 -13.21
CA ASP A 383 23.36 17.92 -14.21
C ASP A 383 22.23 16.90 -14.46
N ASP A 384 22.49 15.59 -14.47
CA ASP A 384 21.47 14.53 -14.54
C ASP A 384 20.57 14.50 -13.29
N VAL A 385 21.16 14.60 -12.09
CA VAL A 385 20.42 14.65 -10.81
C VAL A 385 19.51 15.87 -10.74
N LEU A 386 19.99 17.07 -11.09
CA LEU A 386 19.17 18.29 -11.07
C LEU A 386 17.99 18.19 -12.05
N ASN A 387 18.21 17.66 -13.26
CA ASN A 387 17.16 17.48 -14.26
C ASN A 387 16.06 16.51 -13.76
N ARG A 388 16.43 15.40 -13.10
CA ARG A 388 15.46 14.44 -12.55
C ARG A 388 14.72 14.99 -11.34
N LEU A 389 15.41 15.67 -10.42
CA LEU A 389 14.75 16.35 -9.29
C LEU A 389 13.73 17.39 -9.80
N GLN A 390 14.06 18.13 -10.86
CA GLN A 390 13.13 19.05 -11.52
C GLN A 390 11.92 18.30 -12.12
N ALA A 391 12.15 17.24 -12.90
CA ALA A 391 11.09 16.46 -13.55
C ALA A 391 10.14 15.78 -12.54
N LEU A 392 10.66 15.35 -11.39
CA LEU A 392 9.90 14.73 -10.29
C LEU A 392 9.29 15.76 -9.32
N GLY A 393 9.49 17.07 -9.54
CA GLY A 393 8.99 18.14 -8.66
C GLY A 393 9.69 18.26 -7.30
N ILE A 394 10.80 17.55 -7.08
CA ILE A 394 11.46 17.40 -5.78
C ILE A 394 12.36 18.60 -5.47
N LYS A 395 12.29 19.10 -4.23
CA LYS A 395 13.32 19.98 -3.62
C LYS A 395 14.06 19.21 -2.52
N ALA A 396 15.35 19.51 -2.38
CA ALA A 396 16.32 18.67 -1.67
C ALA A 396 17.47 19.53 -1.12
N THR A 397 18.35 18.95 -0.28
CA THR A 397 19.47 19.66 0.37
C THR A 397 20.83 19.20 -0.18
N PHE A 398 21.61 20.12 -0.74
CA PHE A 398 22.96 19.86 -1.23
C PHE A 398 23.99 20.34 -0.19
N PHE A 399 24.79 19.43 0.34
CA PHE A 399 25.86 19.74 1.27
C PHE A 399 27.17 19.92 0.50
N VAL A 400 27.67 21.16 0.47
CA VAL A 400 28.79 21.57 -0.40
C VAL A 400 29.98 22.06 0.44
N MET A 401 31.20 21.70 0.04
CA MET A 401 32.44 22.03 0.76
C MET A 401 33.01 23.39 0.36
N GLU A 402 33.77 24.03 1.25
CA GLU A 402 34.51 25.30 1.00
C GLU A 402 35.26 25.29 -0.34
N ILE A 403 35.95 24.18 -0.65
CA ILE A 403 36.69 23.97 -1.91
C ILE A 403 35.78 23.76 -3.14
N GLU A 404 34.58 23.22 -2.97
CA GLU A 404 33.62 23.02 -4.06
C GLU A 404 32.94 24.34 -4.44
N MET A 405 32.62 25.19 -3.46
CA MET A 405 32.15 26.56 -3.68
C MET A 405 33.16 27.36 -4.50
N GLN A 406 34.45 27.24 -4.16
CA GLN A 406 35.55 27.93 -4.86
C GLN A 406 35.81 27.38 -6.27
N ARG A 407 35.78 26.05 -6.45
CA ARG A 407 36.14 25.39 -7.72
C ARG A 407 34.99 25.26 -8.71
N TYR A 408 33.75 25.20 -8.24
CA TYR A 408 32.56 24.95 -9.04
C TYR A 408 31.42 25.97 -8.74
N PRO A 409 31.68 27.30 -8.70
CA PRO A 409 30.68 28.29 -8.30
C PRO A 409 29.44 28.28 -9.21
N GLU A 410 29.59 28.07 -10.52
CA GLU A 410 28.43 28.00 -11.42
C GLU A 410 27.55 26.77 -11.17
N THR A 411 28.13 25.66 -10.70
CA THR A 411 27.38 24.47 -10.28
C THR A 411 26.57 24.78 -9.01
N VAL A 412 27.17 25.47 -8.03
CA VAL A 412 26.46 25.90 -6.81
C VAL A 412 25.34 26.89 -7.16
N ARG A 413 25.58 27.86 -8.05
CA ARG A 413 24.52 28.76 -8.55
C ARG A 413 23.42 28.02 -9.29
N LYS A 414 23.74 27.00 -10.10
CA LYS A 414 22.72 26.16 -10.77
C LYS A 414 21.84 25.41 -9.78
N ILE A 415 22.41 24.87 -8.70
CA ILE A 415 21.66 24.20 -7.62
C ILE A 415 20.69 25.19 -6.94
N ILE A 416 21.17 26.40 -6.62
CA ILE A 416 20.35 27.46 -6.00
C ILE A 416 19.25 27.95 -6.96
N ALA A 417 19.57 28.17 -8.24
CA ALA A 417 18.61 28.61 -9.26
C ALA A 417 17.50 27.58 -9.53
N ASN A 418 17.76 26.28 -9.27
CA ASN A 418 16.75 25.23 -9.29
C ASN A 418 15.92 25.15 -7.99
N GLY A 419 16.18 26.03 -7.01
CA GLY A 419 15.42 26.14 -5.77
C GLY A 419 15.75 25.06 -4.72
N HIS A 420 16.94 24.49 -4.76
CA HIS A 420 17.40 23.52 -3.74
C HIS A 420 18.06 24.23 -2.55
N GLU A 421 17.99 23.61 -1.39
CA GLU A 421 18.59 24.11 -0.15
C GLU A 421 20.09 23.79 -0.14
N ILE A 422 20.91 24.70 0.39
CA ILE A 422 22.36 24.47 0.57
C ILE A 422 22.68 24.28 2.06
N GLY A 423 23.37 23.20 2.36
CA GLY A 423 24.07 22.97 3.63
C GLY A 423 25.58 22.99 3.43
N ILE A 424 26.34 23.04 4.51
CA ILE A 424 27.81 23.02 4.47
C ILE A 424 28.28 21.58 4.68
N ALA A 425 29.04 21.05 3.74
CA ALA A 425 29.82 19.83 3.95
C ALA A 425 31.18 20.18 4.59
N ILE A 426 31.55 19.46 5.64
CA ILE A 426 32.89 19.52 6.24
C ILE A 426 33.58 18.16 6.20
N ARG A 427 34.90 18.17 6.10
CA ARG A 427 35.75 16.99 6.29
C ARG A 427 36.96 17.39 7.15
N PRO A 428 36.88 17.22 8.47
CA PRO A 428 38.04 17.37 9.36
C PRO A 428 39.22 16.52 8.88
N LYS A 429 40.44 17.04 9.05
CA LYS A 429 41.67 16.25 8.92
C LYS A 429 41.89 15.44 10.19
N GLU A 430 42.71 14.40 10.08
CA GLU A 430 43.25 13.70 11.25
C GLU A 430 44.08 14.68 12.10
N GLY A 431 43.81 14.72 13.41
CA GLY A 431 44.43 15.67 14.34
C GLY A 431 43.90 17.11 14.30
N GLU A 432 42.90 17.44 13.48
CA GLU A 432 42.35 18.79 13.40
C GLU A 432 41.55 19.17 14.67
N ASN A 433 41.79 20.38 15.19
CA ASN A 433 41.25 20.81 16.48
C ASN A 433 39.91 21.58 16.38
N PHE A 434 39.29 21.83 17.55
CA PHE A 434 38.02 22.54 17.70
C PHE A 434 37.95 23.86 16.93
N ASP A 435 38.95 24.74 17.11
CA ASP A 435 38.92 26.07 16.49
C ASP A 435 39.19 26.02 14.99
N GLU A 436 40.00 25.07 14.50
CA GLU A 436 40.20 24.87 13.05
C GLU A 436 38.88 24.46 12.36
N ILE A 437 38.17 23.49 12.94
CA ILE A 437 36.87 23.01 12.43
C ILE A 437 35.82 24.13 12.51
N ARG A 438 35.74 24.82 13.66
CA ARG A 438 34.81 25.95 13.88
C ARG A 438 35.08 27.10 12.90
N GLN A 439 36.35 27.46 12.69
CA GLN A 439 36.72 28.48 11.70
C GLN A 439 36.37 28.04 10.27
N ARG A 440 36.53 26.76 9.91
CA ARG A 440 36.09 26.24 8.60
C ARG A 440 34.58 26.38 8.40
N ILE A 441 33.78 26.09 9.42
CA ILE A 441 32.32 26.30 9.38
C ILE A 441 32.00 27.79 9.18
N VAL A 442 32.62 28.68 9.96
CA VAL A 442 32.42 30.14 9.85
C VAL A 442 32.83 30.68 8.48
N ARG A 443 33.99 30.30 7.93
CA ARG A 443 34.41 30.69 6.57
C ARG A 443 33.41 30.19 5.52
N SER A 444 32.95 28.94 5.64
CA SER A 444 31.95 28.37 4.71
C SER A 444 30.61 29.11 4.76
N ARG A 445 30.15 29.55 5.95
CA ARG A 445 28.93 30.39 6.11
C ARG A 445 29.09 31.78 5.50
N ASN A 446 30.25 32.42 5.70
CA ASN A 446 30.56 33.72 5.09
C ASN A 446 30.60 33.60 3.56
N LEU A 447 31.28 32.57 3.03
CA LEU A 447 31.40 32.31 1.59
C LEU A 447 30.05 32.09 0.91
N LEU A 448 29.15 31.29 1.52
CA LEU A 448 27.78 31.11 1.03
C LEU A 448 26.97 32.41 1.04
N ARG A 449 27.08 33.23 2.10
CA ARG A 449 26.40 34.52 2.19
C ARG A 449 26.91 35.51 1.12
N GLU A 450 28.22 35.63 0.98
CA GLU A 450 28.86 36.71 0.22
C GLU A 450 28.96 36.43 -1.29
N GLN A 451 29.14 35.18 -1.72
CA GLN A 451 29.25 34.83 -3.15
C GLN A 451 27.97 34.22 -3.75
N PHE A 452 27.05 33.74 -2.92
CA PHE A 452 25.85 33.01 -3.36
C PHE A 452 24.53 33.54 -2.75
N GLY A 453 24.58 34.48 -1.79
CA GLY A 453 23.40 35.03 -1.14
C GLY A 453 22.68 34.07 -0.19
N VAL A 454 23.29 32.92 0.16
CA VAL A 454 22.64 31.87 0.96
C VAL A 454 23.10 31.89 2.40
N THR A 455 22.15 31.95 3.33
CA THR A 455 22.37 31.70 4.75
C THR A 455 21.94 30.28 5.12
N THR A 456 22.79 29.53 5.81
CA THR A 456 22.46 28.20 6.35
C THR A 456 23.03 28.00 7.75
N ASN A 457 22.42 27.09 8.50
CA ASN A 457 22.91 26.54 9.77
C ASN A 457 23.11 25.01 9.68
N LEU A 458 22.82 24.38 8.53
CA LEU A 458 22.90 22.94 8.36
C LEU A 458 24.34 22.53 8.02
N VAL A 459 24.96 21.69 8.85
CA VAL A 459 26.32 21.18 8.65
C VAL A 459 26.30 19.65 8.59
N LYS A 460 27.03 19.08 7.64
CA LYS A 460 27.16 17.62 7.45
C LYS A 460 28.63 17.23 7.35
N GLN A 461 29.01 16.16 8.04
CA GLN A 461 30.20 15.39 7.68
C GLN A 461 29.74 14.20 6.82
N PRO A 462 29.99 14.19 5.50
CA PRO A 462 29.37 13.22 4.59
C PRO A 462 30.01 11.82 4.64
N TRP A 463 31.19 11.65 5.23
CA TRP A 463 31.84 10.35 5.46
C TRP A 463 32.91 10.42 6.55
N GLY A 464 33.37 9.26 7.02
CA GLY A 464 34.36 9.12 8.09
C GLY A 464 33.73 9.16 9.49
N VAL A 465 34.55 8.98 10.52
CA VAL A 465 34.11 9.03 11.92
C VAL A 465 33.84 10.47 12.33
N ILE A 466 32.69 10.71 12.98
CA ILE A 466 32.34 11.99 13.59
C ILE A 466 32.90 12.02 15.01
N THR A 467 33.84 12.92 15.28
CA THR A 467 34.42 13.12 16.62
C THR A 467 33.58 14.06 17.47
N ASP A 468 33.67 13.98 18.80
CA ASP A 468 32.99 14.91 19.70
C ASP A 468 33.47 16.35 19.49
N ILE A 469 34.77 16.56 19.27
CA ILE A 469 35.35 17.86 18.85
C ILE A 469 34.62 18.45 17.63
N THR A 470 34.19 17.62 16.67
CA THR A 470 33.41 18.06 15.51
C THR A 470 31.99 18.49 15.91
N LYS A 471 31.33 17.76 16.82
CA LYS A 471 30.00 18.09 17.34
C LYS A 471 30.01 19.40 18.15
N GLU A 472 31.02 19.57 19.00
CA GLU A 472 31.26 20.78 19.79
C GLU A 472 31.50 21.99 18.87
N ALA A 473 32.36 21.86 17.85
CA ALA A 473 32.62 22.92 16.88
C ALA A 473 31.37 23.30 16.05
N ILE A 474 30.49 22.34 15.75
CA ILE A 474 29.20 22.59 15.09
C ILE A 474 28.24 23.35 16.03
N GLN A 475 28.09 22.89 17.28
CA GLN A 475 27.21 23.55 18.26
C GLN A 475 27.70 24.99 18.56
N ALA A 476 28.99 25.16 18.81
CA ALA A 476 29.64 26.45 19.04
C ALA A 476 29.71 27.37 17.79
N SER A 477 29.24 26.88 16.64
CA SER A 477 28.99 27.68 15.43
C SER A 477 27.52 28.10 15.28
N GLY A 478 26.62 27.67 16.17
CA GLY A 478 25.17 27.86 16.04
C GLY A 478 24.59 27.07 14.86
N CYS A 479 25.10 25.85 14.63
CA CYS A 479 24.73 24.99 13.51
C CYS A 479 24.13 23.66 13.99
N GLN A 480 23.31 23.03 13.15
CA GLN A 480 22.72 21.71 13.39
C GLN A 480 23.50 20.65 12.61
N MET A 481 23.80 19.51 13.24
CA MET A 481 24.50 18.41 12.57
C MET A 481 23.52 17.47 11.87
N ILE A 482 23.63 17.36 10.54
CA ILE A 482 22.74 16.55 9.71
C ILE A 482 23.41 15.25 9.29
N GLY A 483 22.96 14.14 9.90
CA GLY A 483 23.35 12.78 9.56
C GLY A 483 22.54 12.20 8.39
N GLN A 484 22.43 10.88 8.34
CA GLN A 484 21.49 10.18 7.46
C GLN A 484 21.02 8.87 8.10
N SER A 485 19.77 8.49 7.85
CA SER A 485 19.23 7.17 8.18
C SER A 485 19.48 6.15 7.08
N VAL A 486 19.61 6.62 5.83
CA VAL A 486 19.98 5.79 4.66
C VAL A 486 21.12 6.48 3.90
N ASN A 487 22.20 5.74 3.67
CA ASN A 487 23.27 6.14 2.75
C ASN A 487 23.21 5.22 1.53
N VAL A 488 22.97 5.77 0.35
CA VAL A 488 22.79 4.99 -0.90
C VAL A 488 24.13 4.54 -1.51
N VAL A 489 25.26 4.98 -0.93
CA VAL A 489 26.61 4.73 -1.46
C VAL A 489 27.46 3.88 -0.50
N GLN A 490 27.85 2.67 -0.91
CA GLN A 490 28.84 1.85 -0.19
C GLN A 490 30.13 1.69 -1.00
N SER A 491 31.25 1.37 -0.32
CA SER A 491 32.60 1.26 -0.90
C SER A 491 32.76 0.26 -2.06
N LYS A 492 31.79 -0.65 -2.24
CA LYS A 492 31.74 -1.68 -3.29
C LYS A 492 30.88 -1.29 -4.50
N HIS A 493 30.10 -0.21 -4.42
CA HIS A 493 29.14 0.18 -5.47
C HIS A 493 29.73 1.00 -6.59
N LYS A 494 31.03 1.35 -6.52
CA LYS A 494 31.68 2.31 -7.41
C LYS A 494 31.45 1.99 -8.88
N ASP A 495 31.68 0.73 -9.25
CA ASP A 495 31.68 0.25 -10.63
C ASP A 495 30.37 -0.50 -10.98
N TYR A 496 29.30 -0.31 -10.18
CA TYR A 496 27.96 -0.83 -10.49
C TYR A 496 27.35 -0.03 -11.64
N SER A 497 26.51 -0.69 -12.45
CA SER A 497 25.93 -0.09 -13.66
C SER A 497 24.42 0.10 -13.60
N SER A 498 23.71 -0.61 -12.71
CA SER A 498 22.25 -0.52 -12.54
C SER A 498 21.85 -0.14 -11.12
N ALA A 499 20.81 0.71 -11.01
CA ALA A 499 20.16 1.05 -9.76
C ALA A 499 19.62 -0.20 -9.03
N ASP A 500 19.17 -1.24 -9.74
CA ASP A 500 18.65 -2.47 -9.13
C ASP A 500 19.70 -3.19 -8.27
N GLN A 501 20.97 -3.16 -8.69
CA GLN A 501 22.08 -3.78 -7.95
C GLN A 501 22.31 -3.06 -6.61
N VAL A 502 22.32 -1.72 -6.62
CA VAL A 502 22.48 -0.92 -5.40
C VAL A 502 21.23 -1.03 -4.52
N MET A 503 20.02 -0.95 -5.10
CA MET A 503 18.74 -1.04 -4.37
C MET A 503 18.62 -2.36 -3.60
N ALA A 504 19.02 -3.49 -4.20
CA ALA A 504 18.99 -4.81 -3.56
C ALA A 504 19.90 -4.87 -2.32
N GLU A 505 21.04 -4.16 -2.33
CA GLU A 505 22.00 -4.17 -1.22
C GLU A 505 21.77 -3.08 -0.16
N ILE A 506 21.16 -1.94 -0.52
CA ILE A 506 20.82 -0.86 0.42
C ILE A 506 19.54 -1.19 1.21
N PHE A 507 18.50 -1.71 0.55
CA PHE A 507 17.19 -1.91 1.17
C PHE A 507 16.87 -3.37 1.51
N GLY A 508 17.55 -4.32 0.87
CA GLY A 508 17.31 -5.76 1.08
C GLY A 508 15.89 -6.20 0.75
N LYS A 509 15.50 -7.38 1.26
CA LYS A 509 14.15 -7.95 1.05
C LYS A 509 13.10 -7.53 2.09
N ALA A 510 13.51 -6.84 3.16
CA ALA A 510 12.65 -6.54 4.32
C ALA A 510 12.28 -5.05 4.47
N THR A 511 12.95 -4.13 3.75
CA THR A 511 12.58 -2.70 3.77
C THR A 511 11.55 -2.43 2.68
N PHE A 512 10.26 -2.49 3.03
CA PHE A 512 9.17 -2.28 2.08
C PHE A 512 9.07 -0.82 1.60
N SER A 513 9.21 0.14 2.52
CA SER A 513 9.18 1.59 2.28
C SER A 513 10.27 2.34 3.06
N LEU A 514 10.50 3.60 2.72
CA LEU A 514 11.15 4.59 3.57
C LEU A 514 10.14 5.14 4.58
N ALA A 515 10.61 5.56 5.76
CA ALA A 515 9.75 6.12 6.80
C ALA A 515 9.71 7.65 6.78
N ARG A 516 8.58 8.23 7.18
CA ARG A 516 8.44 9.68 7.42
C ARG A 516 9.56 10.21 8.34
N GLY A 517 10.12 11.37 7.99
CA GLY A 517 11.26 11.99 8.67
C GLY A 517 12.65 11.40 8.34
N GLN A 518 12.75 10.34 7.55
CA GLN A 518 14.06 9.78 7.16
C GLN A 518 14.87 10.74 6.28
N ILE A 519 16.20 10.62 6.39
CA ILE A 519 17.17 11.39 5.61
C ILE A 519 17.98 10.41 4.76
N VAL A 520 17.86 10.52 3.45
CA VAL A 520 18.54 9.69 2.44
C VAL A 520 19.73 10.48 1.87
N HIS A 521 20.91 9.87 1.82
CA HIS A 521 22.14 10.53 1.33
C HIS A 521 22.72 9.86 0.08
N PHE A 522 22.96 10.68 -0.95
CA PHE A 522 23.56 10.32 -2.22
C PHE A 522 24.90 11.06 -2.41
N ARG A 523 25.88 10.42 -3.06
CA ARG A 523 27.05 11.11 -3.63
C ARG A 523 27.01 11.07 -5.16
N MET A 524 27.29 12.19 -5.81
CA MET A 524 27.27 12.30 -7.28
C MET A 524 28.67 12.14 -7.90
N ASP A 525 29.73 12.26 -7.10
CA ASP A 525 31.15 12.12 -7.46
C ASP A 525 31.72 10.70 -7.23
N TYR A 526 30.87 9.69 -7.00
CA TYR A 526 31.33 8.35 -6.57
C TYR A 526 31.29 7.28 -7.66
N TYR A 527 30.16 7.14 -8.36
CA TYR A 527 29.94 6.06 -9.32
C TYR A 527 30.73 6.27 -10.62
N ALA A 528 31.12 5.18 -11.27
CA ALA A 528 31.71 5.19 -12.61
C ALA A 528 30.66 5.42 -13.72
N ASN A 529 29.38 5.17 -13.44
CA ASN A 529 28.25 5.56 -14.28
C ASN A 529 27.65 6.88 -13.76
N ASP A 530 27.86 7.98 -14.49
CA ASP A 530 27.36 9.32 -14.17
C ASP A 530 25.83 9.36 -13.92
N ARG A 531 25.06 8.47 -14.55
CA ARG A 531 23.59 8.41 -14.42
C ARG A 531 23.10 7.71 -13.17
N LEU A 532 23.91 6.85 -12.54
CA LEU A 532 23.45 5.91 -11.51
C LEU A 532 22.90 6.62 -10.27
N ALA A 533 23.46 7.78 -9.89
CA ALA A 533 22.91 8.60 -8.82
C ALA A 533 21.50 9.12 -9.14
N GLY A 534 21.23 9.45 -10.41
CA GLY A 534 19.92 9.86 -10.91
C GLY A 534 18.92 8.71 -11.02
N ASP A 535 19.35 7.57 -11.58
CA ASP A 535 18.53 6.35 -11.68
C ASP A 535 18.09 5.85 -10.29
N LEU A 536 18.92 6.07 -9.25
CA LEU A 536 18.59 5.75 -7.86
C LEU A 536 17.56 6.70 -7.24
N ILE A 537 17.50 7.98 -7.64
CA ILE A 537 16.44 8.91 -7.16
C ILE A 537 15.07 8.39 -7.60
N GLU A 538 14.93 8.01 -8.86
CA GLU A 538 13.69 7.46 -9.43
C GLU A 538 13.33 6.10 -8.82
N ALA A 539 14.28 5.17 -8.75
CA ALA A 539 14.05 3.85 -8.17
C ALA A 539 13.67 3.91 -6.68
N ILE A 540 14.24 4.82 -5.90
CA ILE A 540 13.88 5.03 -4.49
C ILE A 540 12.50 5.69 -4.39
N LYS A 541 12.23 6.76 -5.16
CA LYS A 541 10.91 7.43 -5.12
C LYS A 541 9.80 6.42 -5.45
N GLN A 542 9.88 5.77 -6.61
CA GLN A 542 8.87 4.83 -7.09
C GLN A 542 8.66 3.65 -6.11
N ARG A 543 9.75 3.00 -5.66
CA ARG A 543 9.69 1.69 -4.98
C ARG A 543 9.78 1.76 -3.46
N LYS A 544 9.98 2.95 -2.88
CA LYS A 544 10.10 3.17 -1.42
C LYS A 544 9.35 4.40 -0.89
N VAL A 545 8.86 5.31 -1.74
CA VAL A 545 8.09 6.51 -1.31
C VAL A 545 6.67 6.49 -1.86
N ASP A 546 6.51 6.28 -3.17
CA ASP A 546 5.18 6.30 -3.81
C ASP A 546 4.33 5.11 -3.40
N ASN A 547 4.94 3.96 -3.07
CA ASN A 547 4.25 2.77 -2.56
C ASN A 547 3.63 2.95 -1.15
N ILE A 548 3.86 4.08 -0.50
CA ILE A 548 3.25 4.48 0.79
C ILE A 548 1.86 5.09 0.60
N ALA A 549 1.57 5.63 -0.58
CA ALA A 549 0.28 6.22 -0.91
C ALA A 549 -0.84 5.17 -0.89
N TYR A 550 -2.01 5.56 -0.40
CA TYR A 550 -3.27 4.86 -0.69
C TYR A 550 -3.71 5.24 -2.10
N ALA A 551 -3.23 4.48 -3.07
CA ALA A 551 -3.69 4.53 -4.46
C ALA A 551 -4.64 3.35 -4.71
N THR A 552 -5.82 3.68 -5.21
CA THR A 552 -6.83 2.75 -5.73
C THR A 552 -7.52 3.41 -6.92
N PHE A 553 -8.12 2.59 -7.79
CA PHE A 553 -8.83 3.07 -8.99
C PHE A 553 -9.76 4.28 -8.73
N TYR A 554 -10.47 4.27 -7.59
CA TYR A 554 -11.50 5.24 -7.24
C TYR A 554 -11.02 6.30 -6.24
N ASP A 555 -9.79 6.19 -5.74
CA ASP A 555 -9.21 7.12 -4.77
C ASP A 555 -7.68 7.03 -4.80
N ASN A 556 -7.02 8.02 -5.42
CA ASN A 556 -5.58 8.09 -5.64
C ASN A 556 -5.11 9.57 -5.59
N PRO A 557 -3.98 9.91 -4.93
CA PRO A 557 -3.44 11.28 -4.88
C PRO A 557 -3.26 12.00 -6.23
N ALA A 558 -3.04 11.25 -7.33
CA ALA A 558 -2.84 11.81 -8.66
C ALA A 558 -4.11 12.46 -9.26
N SER A 559 -5.30 12.00 -8.86
CA SER A 559 -6.59 12.46 -9.40
C SER A 559 -7.60 12.90 -8.34
N ASN A 560 -7.39 12.55 -7.07
CA ASN A 560 -8.12 13.06 -5.92
C ASN A 560 -7.20 13.95 -5.05
N PRO A 561 -7.25 15.29 -5.18
CA PRO A 561 -6.46 16.20 -4.34
C PRO A 561 -6.78 16.17 -2.84
N ALA A 562 -7.87 15.51 -2.42
CA ALA A 562 -8.17 15.27 -1.00
C ALA A 562 -7.45 14.02 -0.44
N ASN A 563 -6.83 13.21 -1.29
CA ASN A 563 -6.05 12.05 -0.89
C ASN A 563 -4.61 12.47 -0.51
N ASP A 564 -4.45 12.88 0.75
CA ASP A 564 -3.19 13.36 1.34
C ASP A 564 -2.21 12.23 1.71
N SER A 565 -2.37 11.02 1.18
CA SER A 565 -1.61 9.85 1.60
C SER A 565 -0.20 9.74 1.02
N GLN A 566 0.10 10.39 -0.12
CA GLN A 566 1.44 10.34 -0.73
C GLN A 566 2.45 11.14 0.09
N TYR A 567 3.68 10.60 0.24
CA TYR A 567 4.75 11.30 0.93
C TYR A 567 5.51 12.23 0.00
N VAL A 568 5.80 13.44 0.50
CA VAL A 568 6.52 14.48 -0.26
C VAL A 568 8.00 14.50 0.09
N ILE A 569 8.87 14.63 -0.92
CA ILE A 569 10.31 14.76 -0.70
C ILE A 569 10.67 16.25 -0.59
N LYS A 570 11.27 16.63 0.54
CA LYS A 570 11.55 18.03 0.91
C LYS A 570 13.01 18.25 1.33
N PRO A 571 13.50 19.50 1.33
CA PRO A 571 14.75 19.85 2.00
C PRO A 571 14.71 19.56 3.50
N VAL A 572 15.85 19.22 4.09
CA VAL A 572 16.00 18.93 5.53
C VAL A 572 15.53 20.11 6.38
N GLY A 573 15.94 21.34 6.05
CA GLY A 573 15.51 22.53 6.77
C GLY A 573 14.01 22.80 6.63
N ALA A 574 13.41 22.48 5.49
CA ALA A 574 11.95 22.65 5.29
C ALA A 574 11.12 21.73 6.21
N ILE A 575 11.60 20.54 6.54
CA ILE A 575 10.97 19.65 7.52
C ILE A 575 11.26 20.15 8.94
N LEU A 576 12.53 20.48 9.26
CA LEU A 576 12.95 20.92 10.61
C LEU A 576 12.22 22.18 11.09
N HIS A 577 11.91 23.13 10.21
CA HIS A 577 11.20 24.36 10.57
C HIS A 577 9.66 24.18 10.64
N ASN A 578 9.12 23.02 10.27
CA ASN A 578 7.68 22.75 10.26
C ASN A 578 7.16 22.35 11.65
N SER A 579 7.23 23.29 12.58
CA SER A 579 6.92 23.14 14.02
C SER A 579 5.53 22.58 14.35
N LYS A 580 4.59 22.56 13.40
CA LYS A 580 3.29 21.88 13.52
C LYS A 580 3.42 20.36 13.69
N PHE A 581 4.45 19.75 13.10
CA PHE A 581 4.62 18.29 13.05
C PHE A 581 5.84 17.77 13.82
N ILE A 582 6.81 18.65 14.11
CA ILE A 582 8.01 18.32 14.91
C ILE A 582 7.62 17.98 16.34
N TYR A 583 8.26 16.96 16.92
CA TYR A 583 8.08 16.59 18.33
C TYR A 583 9.41 16.16 18.97
N GLN A 584 9.46 16.18 20.30
CA GLN A 584 10.61 15.71 21.08
C GLN A 584 10.50 14.20 21.33
N TYR A 585 11.58 13.46 21.09
CA TYR A 585 11.70 12.04 21.42
C TYR A 585 13.00 11.78 22.23
N PRO A 586 12.96 11.04 23.36
CA PRO A 586 11.74 10.62 24.06
C PRO A 586 10.95 11.84 24.57
N VAL A 587 9.65 11.67 24.74
CA VAL A 587 8.77 12.75 25.22
C VAL A 587 9.11 13.11 26.68
N ASP A 588 8.99 14.39 27.01
CA ASP A 588 9.18 14.91 28.36
C ASP A 588 8.21 14.25 29.37
N PRO A 589 8.69 13.49 30.38
CA PRO A 589 7.83 12.81 31.35
C PRO A 589 6.91 13.73 32.15
N ALA A 590 7.23 15.02 32.26
CA ALA A 590 6.35 16.00 32.90
C ALA A 590 5.06 16.24 32.09
N ARG A 591 5.11 16.11 30.75
CA ARG A 591 3.96 16.28 29.84
C ARG A 591 3.06 15.05 29.77
N ILE A 592 3.58 13.88 30.09
CA ILE A 592 2.79 12.64 30.20
C ILE A 592 1.82 12.78 31.38
N PRO A 593 0.50 12.56 31.20
CA PRO A 593 -0.48 12.56 32.29
C PRO A 593 -0.12 11.54 33.36
N GLU A 594 -0.26 11.88 34.65
CA GLU A 594 0.30 11.10 35.77
C GLU A 594 -0.06 9.60 35.72
N ARG A 595 -1.34 9.27 35.46
CA ARG A 595 -1.81 7.87 35.34
C ARG A 595 -1.10 7.08 34.24
N LEU A 596 -0.60 7.74 33.19
CA LEU A 596 0.07 7.12 32.02
C LEU A 596 1.60 7.13 32.14
N ARG A 597 2.16 7.71 33.20
CA ARG A 597 3.60 7.58 33.52
C ARG A 597 3.89 6.14 33.96
N SER A 598 5.05 5.61 33.61
CA SER A 598 5.44 4.23 33.97
C SER A 598 5.44 3.95 35.48
N GLY A 599 5.69 4.98 36.31
CA GLY A 599 5.58 4.91 37.77
C GLY A 599 4.20 5.18 38.36
N GLY A 600 3.22 5.65 37.57
CA GLY A 600 1.88 6.04 38.04
C GLY A 600 0.88 4.89 38.22
N ALA A 601 1.31 3.65 37.97
CA ALA A 601 0.47 2.46 38.15
C ALA A 601 0.18 2.19 39.64
N ARG A 602 -1.10 2.13 40.02
CA ARG A 602 -1.50 1.71 41.37
C ARG A 602 -1.15 0.24 41.60
N LYS A 603 -0.12 -0.02 42.40
CA LYS A 603 0.27 -1.37 42.88
C LYS A 603 -0.76 -1.95 43.87
N ASN A 604 -1.94 -2.27 43.37
CA ASN A 604 -2.95 -3.00 44.13
C ASN A 604 -2.56 -4.48 44.22
N ASN A 605 -2.56 -5.07 45.42
CA ASN A 605 -2.33 -6.51 45.56
C ASN A 605 -3.61 -7.29 45.18
N TYR A 606 -3.71 -7.66 43.90
CA TYR A 606 -4.87 -8.36 43.36
C TYR A 606 -5.02 -9.82 43.81
N GLN A 607 -4.05 -10.41 44.52
CA GLN A 607 -4.01 -11.85 44.81
C GLN A 607 -5.27 -12.39 45.51
N HIS A 608 -5.84 -11.65 46.46
CA HIS A 608 -7.03 -12.08 47.21
C HIS A 608 -8.35 -12.00 46.39
N ASN A 609 -8.41 -11.18 45.34
CA ASN A 609 -9.63 -10.94 44.55
C ASN A 609 -9.46 -11.21 43.04
N PHE A 610 -8.34 -11.80 42.63
CA PHE A 610 -7.88 -11.95 41.24
C PHE A 610 -8.98 -12.27 40.23
N LEU A 611 -9.77 -13.32 40.45
CA LEU A 611 -10.77 -13.77 39.48
C LEU A 611 -11.98 -12.80 39.36
N SER A 612 -12.28 -12.04 40.41
CA SER A 612 -13.29 -10.96 40.40
C SER A 612 -12.75 -9.71 39.69
N GLU A 613 -11.45 -9.45 39.81
CA GLU A 613 -10.81 -8.27 39.21
C GLU A 613 -10.44 -8.48 37.74
N VAL A 614 -10.14 -9.71 37.32
CA VAL A 614 -9.96 -10.09 35.91
C VAL A 614 -11.29 -10.18 35.18
N SER A 615 -12.34 -10.79 35.74
CA SER A 615 -13.62 -10.95 35.04
C SER A 615 -14.27 -9.61 34.65
N LYS A 616 -14.01 -8.55 35.41
CA LYS A 616 -14.45 -7.17 35.10
C LYS A 616 -13.72 -6.54 33.91
N ARG A 617 -12.51 -7.01 33.59
CA ARG A 617 -11.51 -6.34 32.70
C ARG A 617 -11.04 -7.19 31.52
N TYR A 618 -11.29 -8.49 31.51
CA TYR A 618 -10.97 -9.40 30.40
C TYR A 618 -12.14 -9.47 29.43
N ILE A 619 -11.92 -8.99 28.21
CA ILE A 619 -12.83 -9.10 27.06
C ILE A 619 -12.30 -10.27 26.22
N GLY A 620 -13.10 -11.33 26.16
CA GLY A 620 -12.62 -12.65 25.75
C GLY A 620 -12.60 -12.87 24.24
N ASN A 621 -12.61 -14.16 23.88
CA ASN A 621 -12.83 -14.69 22.55
C ASN A 621 -13.38 -16.12 22.71
N ASP A 622 -14.15 -16.63 21.74
CA ASP A 622 -14.82 -17.93 21.82
C ASP A 622 -13.94 -19.11 21.38
N GLU A 623 -12.90 -18.87 20.58
CA GLU A 623 -11.83 -19.84 20.28
C GLU A 623 -10.95 -20.15 21.51
N VAL A 624 -10.94 -19.27 22.52
CA VAL A 624 -10.11 -19.41 23.74
C VAL A 624 -10.86 -20.21 24.82
N VAL A 625 -10.44 -21.46 25.05
CA VAL A 625 -11.16 -22.45 25.86
C VAL A 625 -10.25 -23.10 26.91
N TYR A 626 -10.83 -23.76 27.92
CA TYR A 626 -10.03 -24.37 29.00
C TYR A 626 -8.99 -25.36 28.44
N GLU A 627 -9.42 -26.14 27.45
CA GLU A 627 -8.62 -27.14 26.75
C GLU A 627 -7.51 -26.55 25.85
N ASP A 628 -7.66 -25.33 25.34
CA ASP A 628 -6.66 -24.63 24.51
C ASP A 628 -6.48 -23.15 24.90
N ARG A 629 -5.24 -22.80 25.28
CA ARG A 629 -4.75 -21.43 25.58
C ARG A 629 -5.32 -20.72 26.83
N MET A 630 -5.68 -21.46 27.88
CA MET A 630 -6.11 -20.92 29.19
C MET A 630 -5.31 -21.52 30.36
N LEU A 631 -3.99 -21.35 30.36
CA LEU A 631 -3.07 -22.03 31.28
C LEU A 631 -3.26 -21.59 32.75
N GLY A 632 -3.45 -22.58 33.63
CA GLY A 632 -3.50 -22.37 35.09
C GLY A 632 -4.85 -21.89 35.64
N PHE A 633 -5.88 -21.76 34.80
CA PHE A 633 -7.26 -21.59 35.24
C PHE A 633 -7.93 -22.93 35.55
N SER A 634 -8.96 -22.93 36.41
CA SER A 634 -9.84 -24.09 36.61
C SER A 634 -11.04 -24.07 35.63
N LYS A 635 -11.71 -25.21 35.40
CA LYS A 635 -12.99 -25.25 34.64
C LYS A 635 -14.13 -24.45 35.30
N MET A 636 -13.98 -24.01 36.55
CA MET A 636 -14.92 -23.08 37.20
C MET A 636 -14.52 -21.62 36.96
N ASP A 637 -13.21 -21.33 36.89
CA ASP A 637 -12.69 -19.99 36.61
C ASP A 637 -13.11 -19.54 35.21
N THR A 638 -12.96 -20.43 34.21
CA THR A 638 -13.29 -20.15 32.79
C THR A 638 -14.79 -20.00 32.50
N ARG A 639 -15.66 -20.25 33.49
CA ARG A 639 -17.10 -19.92 33.44
C ARG A 639 -17.42 -18.51 33.93
N ARG A 640 -16.48 -17.83 34.59
CA ARG A 640 -16.60 -16.45 35.10
C ARG A 640 -15.88 -15.42 34.21
N LEU A 641 -15.12 -15.88 33.23
CA LEU A 641 -14.44 -15.04 32.25
C LEU A 641 -15.34 -14.87 31.02
N ASP A 642 -15.28 -13.71 30.37
CA ASP A 642 -15.95 -13.52 29.09
C ASP A 642 -15.35 -14.42 27.99
N LYS A 643 -16.20 -14.75 27.03
CA LYS A 643 -15.89 -15.49 25.80
C LYS A 643 -16.52 -14.87 24.56
N SER A 644 -17.32 -13.81 24.70
CA SER A 644 -17.97 -13.16 23.56
C SER A 644 -17.01 -12.24 22.81
N GLY A 645 -16.06 -11.62 23.51
CA GLY A 645 -15.19 -10.59 22.94
C GLY A 645 -15.92 -9.30 22.56
N LEU A 646 -17.20 -9.18 22.94
CA LEU A 646 -18.06 -8.04 22.65
C LEU A 646 -18.04 -7.06 23.83
N ILE A 647 -17.87 -5.77 23.56
CA ILE A 647 -18.19 -4.74 24.57
C ILE A 647 -19.71 -4.74 24.80
N HIS A 648 -20.12 -4.80 26.07
CA HIS A 648 -21.52 -4.82 26.46
C HIS A 648 -22.10 -3.39 26.38
N THR A 649 -22.74 -3.08 25.25
CA THR A 649 -23.34 -1.77 24.94
C THR A 649 -24.69 -1.92 24.23
N LYS A 650 -25.52 -0.88 24.31
CA LYS A 650 -26.79 -0.78 23.55
C LYS A 650 -26.62 -0.06 22.20
N ASP A 651 -25.49 0.61 22.00
CA ASP A 651 -25.22 1.37 20.78
C ASP A 651 -24.99 0.49 19.57
N ASN A 652 -25.36 0.98 18.38
CA ASN A 652 -24.98 0.39 17.10
C ASN A 652 -23.50 0.71 16.82
N VAL A 653 -22.57 0.14 17.59
CA VAL A 653 -21.13 0.41 17.50
C VAL A 653 -20.31 -0.88 17.29
N ILE A 654 -19.23 -0.76 16.53
CA ILE A 654 -18.15 -1.74 16.41
C ILE A 654 -16.79 -1.07 16.69
N PHE A 655 -15.77 -1.88 16.95
CA PHE A 655 -14.40 -1.43 17.23
C PHE A 655 -13.46 -2.05 16.20
N LEU A 656 -12.84 -1.20 15.37
CA LEU A 656 -11.76 -1.61 14.48
C LEU A 656 -10.47 -1.66 15.30
N THR A 657 -9.76 -2.80 15.27
CA THR A 657 -8.49 -2.94 15.98
C THR A 657 -7.42 -3.59 15.13
N PHE A 658 -6.18 -3.14 15.30
CA PHE A 658 -5.03 -3.54 14.49
C PHE A 658 -3.87 -4.01 15.35
N ASP A 659 -3.34 -5.19 15.04
CA ASP A 659 -2.24 -5.84 15.77
C ASP A 659 -0.92 -5.81 14.99
N ASP A 660 0.13 -6.30 15.65
CA ASP A 660 1.52 -6.35 15.20
C ASP A 660 2.24 -4.99 15.06
N TRP A 661 3.05 -4.86 14.01
CA TRP A 661 3.76 -3.67 13.58
C TRP A 661 4.12 -3.85 12.08
N GLY A 662 4.15 -2.77 11.31
CA GLY A 662 4.44 -2.78 9.88
C GLY A 662 5.26 -1.56 9.45
N THR A 663 5.35 -1.30 8.14
CA THR A 663 5.95 -0.06 7.63
C THR A 663 4.90 0.98 7.22
N ASP A 664 5.36 2.17 6.82
CA ASP A 664 4.50 3.19 6.23
C ASP A 664 3.70 2.64 5.03
N ALA A 665 4.22 1.66 4.29
CA ALA A 665 3.55 1.02 3.15
C ALA A 665 2.21 0.32 3.49
N SER A 666 1.99 -0.11 4.74
CA SER A 666 0.71 -0.65 5.21
C SER A 666 -0.02 0.32 6.13
N ILE A 667 0.66 0.86 7.15
CA ILE A 667 0.03 1.66 8.21
C ILE A 667 -0.48 3.00 7.67
N ASN A 668 0.24 3.67 6.76
CA ASN A 668 -0.21 4.96 6.22
C ASN A 668 -1.52 4.82 5.41
N LYS A 669 -1.71 3.69 4.74
CA LYS A 669 -2.94 3.35 3.99
C LYS A 669 -4.12 3.16 4.94
N ILE A 670 -3.93 2.40 6.02
CA ILE A 670 -4.95 2.24 7.06
C ILE A 670 -5.30 3.60 7.68
N LEU A 671 -4.29 4.41 8.05
CA LEU A 671 -4.49 5.74 8.61
C LEU A 671 -5.23 6.69 7.65
N TYR A 672 -4.94 6.65 6.36
CA TYR A 672 -5.69 7.44 5.36
C TYR A 672 -7.17 7.06 5.33
N VAL A 673 -7.48 5.77 5.23
CA VAL A 673 -8.87 5.27 5.21
C VAL A 673 -9.63 5.64 6.50
N LEU A 674 -8.97 5.55 7.66
CA LEU A 674 -9.58 6.00 8.93
C LEU A 674 -9.90 7.51 8.91
N ARG A 675 -8.97 8.37 8.44
CA ARG A 675 -9.22 9.82 8.29
C ARG A 675 -10.37 10.13 7.33
N LYS A 676 -10.38 9.46 6.17
CA LYS A 676 -11.37 9.62 5.09
C LYS A 676 -12.79 9.42 5.58
N HIS A 677 -13.02 8.35 6.35
CA HIS A 677 -14.33 8.02 6.93
C HIS A 677 -14.60 8.67 8.30
N HIS A 678 -13.70 9.55 8.75
CA HIS A 678 -13.77 10.25 10.05
C HIS A 678 -13.92 9.32 11.26
N VAL A 679 -13.39 8.10 11.15
CA VAL A 679 -13.39 7.06 12.20
C VAL A 679 -12.03 6.98 12.87
N ALA A 680 -11.99 6.43 14.07
CA ALA A 680 -10.75 6.12 14.78
C ALA A 680 -10.79 4.71 15.36
N ALA A 681 -9.62 4.10 15.49
CA ALA A 681 -9.43 2.70 15.83
C ALA A 681 -8.52 2.54 17.06
N SER A 682 -8.26 1.28 17.46
CA SER A 682 -7.32 0.96 18.54
C SER A 682 -6.21 0.01 18.06
N PHE A 683 -4.95 0.43 18.19
CA PHE A 683 -3.77 -0.28 17.69
C PHE A 683 -3.03 -0.94 18.86
N PHE A 684 -2.86 -2.27 18.83
CA PHE A 684 -2.06 -3.00 19.81
C PHE A 684 -0.70 -3.31 19.20
N VAL A 685 0.34 -2.65 19.70
CA VAL A 685 1.63 -2.57 19.01
C VAL A 685 2.64 -3.55 19.59
N ILE A 686 3.32 -4.31 18.72
CA ILE A 686 4.54 -5.05 19.07
C ILE A 686 5.71 -4.08 19.14
N THR A 687 6.30 -3.90 20.32
CA THR A 687 7.23 -2.79 20.56
C THR A 687 8.70 -3.07 20.25
N ASN A 688 9.09 -4.32 19.97
CA ASN A 688 10.48 -4.69 19.64
C ASN A 688 11.10 -3.75 18.58
N ASN A 689 10.41 -3.60 17.45
CA ASN A 689 10.87 -2.84 16.29
C ASN A 689 10.30 -1.41 16.17
N VAL A 690 9.44 -0.97 17.09
CA VAL A 690 8.70 0.30 16.95
C VAL A 690 9.61 1.53 16.94
N LEU A 691 10.75 1.46 17.64
CA LEU A 691 11.75 2.54 17.70
C LEU A 691 12.60 2.69 16.42
N ASN A 692 12.46 1.79 15.45
CA ASN A 692 13.00 2.00 14.11
C ASN A 692 12.19 3.06 13.33
N ASN A 693 10.96 3.37 13.79
CA ASN A 693 10.07 4.34 13.18
C ASN A 693 9.10 4.96 14.23
N PRO A 694 9.61 5.71 15.21
CA PRO A 694 8.77 6.33 16.25
C PRO A 694 7.82 7.38 15.64
N ASN A 695 8.20 7.99 14.52
CA ASN A 695 7.39 8.95 13.77
C ASN A 695 6.04 8.35 13.32
N LEU A 696 6.03 7.08 12.88
CA LEU A 696 4.82 6.39 12.47
C LEU A 696 3.90 6.10 13.68
N LEU A 697 4.46 5.63 14.80
CA LEU A 697 3.68 5.43 16.04
C LEU A 697 3.09 6.76 16.56
N ARG A 698 3.90 7.83 16.56
CA ARG A 698 3.46 9.20 16.87
C ARG A 698 2.32 9.64 15.95
N SER A 699 2.38 9.27 14.66
CA SER A 699 1.37 9.62 13.66
C SER A 699 0.05 8.87 13.84
N ILE A 700 0.08 7.59 14.26
CA ILE A 700 -1.13 6.84 14.65
C ILE A 700 -1.83 7.56 15.82
N ALA A 701 -1.06 7.90 16.86
CA ALA A 701 -1.57 8.56 18.07
C ALA A 701 -2.09 9.98 17.82
N MET A 702 -1.39 10.79 17.01
CA MET A 702 -1.79 12.17 16.69
C MET A 702 -3.04 12.24 15.79
N GLN A 703 -3.40 11.15 15.11
CA GLN A 703 -4.69 11.02 14.42
C GLN A 703 -5.84 10.57 15.34
N GLY A 704 -5.60 10.52 16.66
CA GLY A 704 -6.61 10.26 17.68
C GLY A 704 -6.95 8.79 17.91
N ASN A 705 -6.20 7.86 17.35
CA ASN A 705 -6.37 6.43 17.58
C ASN A 705 -5.84 6.01 18.97
N ASP A 706 -6.41 4.98 19.57
CA ASP A 706 -5.85 4.40 20.80
C ASP A 706 -4.55 3.65 20.49
N ILE A 707 -3.59 3.75 21.41
CA ILE A 707 -2.37 2.95 21.45
C ILE A 707 -2.43 2.02 22.67
N GLY A 708 -2.38 0.71 22.42
CA GLY A 708 -2.24 -0.35 23.42
C GLY A 708 -1.00 -1.21 23.15
N SER A 709 -0.67 -2.13 24.07
CA SER A 709 0.47 -3.03 23.91
C SER A 709 0.05 -4.41 23.37
N HIS A 710 0.84 -4.94 22.44
CA HIS A 710 0.83 -6.36 22.03
C HIS A 710 2.13 -7.06 22.48
N SER A 711 2.66 -6.68 23.65
CA SER A 711 3.95 -7.09 24.23
C SER A 711 5.20 -6.58 23.48
N GLU A 712 6.37 -6.77 24.09
CA GLU A 712 7.66 -6.46 23.47
C GLU A 712 8.10 -7.62 22.58
N LYS A 713 8.26 -8.83 23.12
CA LYS A 713 8.87 -9.98 22.43
C LYS A 713 7.86 -10.84 21.65
N HIS A 714 6.58 -10.45 21.59
CA HIS A 714 5.46 -11.19 20.97
C HIS A 714 5.41 -12.68 21.37
N LYS A 715 5.64 -12.95 22.66
CA LYS A 715 5.58 -14.29 23.25
C LYS A 715 4.16 -14.58 23.79
N PRO A 716 3.48 -15.66 23.36
CA PRO A 716 2.17 -16.03 23.89
C PRO A 716 2.27 -16.56 25.32
N MET A 717 1.31 -16.25 26.19
CA MET A 717 1.37 -16.63 27.61
C MET A 717 1.38 -18.16 27.85
N ALA A 718 0.91 -18.92 26.87
CA ALA A 718 0.92 -20.37 26.87
C ALA A 718 1.08 -20.92 25.44
N ILE A 719 1.78 -22.05 25.32
CA ILE A 719 1.85 -22.87 24.10
C ILE A 719 1.52 -24.31 24.44
N ARG A 720 1.19 -25.12 23.42
CA ARG A 720 1.01 -26.56 23.58
C ARG A 720 2.34 -27.29 23.33
N ASP A 721 2.86 -27.98 24.34
CA ASP A 721 4.06 -28.81 24.20
C ASP A 721 3.77 -30.00 23.29
N LEU A 722 4.63 -30.20 22.28
CA LEU A 722 4.42 -31.19 21.22
C LEU A 722 4.68 -32.64 21.67
N LYS A 723 5.35 -32.86 22.80
CA LYS A 723 5.69 -34.20 23.31
C LYS A 723 4.64 -34.75 24.27
N THR A 724 4.09 -33.89 25.11
CA THR A 724 3.14 -34.24 26.19
C THR A 724 1.70 -33.81 25.88
N GLY A 725 1.50 -32.95 24.86
CA GLY A 725 0.20 -32.40 24.48
C GLY A 725 -0.37 -31.41 25.49
N LYS A 726 0.34 -31.07 26.56
CA LYS A 726 -0.08 -30.16 27.64
C LYS A 726 0.20 -28.70 27.30
N GLN A 727 -0.56 -27.78 27.89
CA GLN A 727 -0.23 -26.35 27.86
C GLN A 727 0.95 -26.07 28.80
N VAL A 728 1.92 -25.28 28.36
CA VAL A 728 3.11 -24.84 29.12
C VAL A 728 3.33 -23.33 28.93
N ALA A 729 3.92 -22.67 29.94
CA ALA A 729 4.26 -21.26 29.84
C ALA A 729 5.52 -21.06 28.97
N THR A 730 5.60 -19.94 28.26
CA THR A 730 6.77 -19.56 27.44
C THR A 730 7.81 -18.74 28.20
N GLN A 731 7.44 -18.23 29.38
CA GLN A 731 8.23 -17.34 30.24
C GLN A 731 7.87 -17.54 31.72
N ASN A 732 8.80 -17.18 32.60
CA ASN A 732 8.51 -16.93 34.02
C ASN A 732 7.86 -15.54 34.22
N LYS A 733 7.54 -15.20 35.47
CA LYS A 733 6.86 -13.94 35.80
C LYS A 733 7.78 -12.73 35.64
N GLU A 734 9.06 -12.91 35.93
CA GLU A 734 10.08 -11.87 35.98
C GLU A 734 10.40 -11.37 34.55
N GLU A 735 10.66 -12.30 33.62
CA GLU A 735 10.81 -12.00 32.19
C GLU A 735 9.56 -11.33 31.59
N TYR A 736 8.36 -11.75 32.00
CA TYR A 736 7.11 -11.19 31.47
C TYR A 736 6.83 -9.81 32.07
N THR A 737 7.23 -9.57 33.32
CA THR A 737 7.22 -8.23 33.94
C THR A 737 8.16 -7.27 33.21
N GLU A 738 9.38 -7.71 32.87
CA GLU A 738 10.33 -6.93 32.07
C GLU A 738 9.78 -6.60 30.66
N ASP A 739 9.21 -7.60 29.99
CA ASP A 739 8.62 -7.45 28.65
C ASP A 739 7.49 -6.41 28.64
N LEU A 740 6.53 -6.55 29.56
CA LEU A 740 5.39 -5.66 29.72
C LEU A 740 5.79 -4.22 30.09
N ALA A 741 6.79 -4.06 30.96
CA ALA A 741 7.31 -2.76 31.37
C ALA A 741 8.10 -2.08 30.24
N THR A 742 8.92 -2.84 29.50
CA THR A 742 9.66 -2.36 28.33
C THR A 742 8.70 -1.90 27.24
N SER A 743 7.66 -2.70 26.96
CA SER A 743 6.64 -2.37 25.98
C SER A 743 5.89 -1.09 26.35
N TYR A 744 5.38 -1.00 27.58
CA TYR A 744 4.69 0.21 28.04
C TYR A 744 5.59 1.45 27.99
N LYS A 745 6.85 1.32 28.41
CA LYS A 745 7.82 2.43 28.36
C LYS A 745 8.03 2.92 26.93
N LYS A 746 8.26 2.04 25.96
CA LYS A 746 8.44 2.42 24.55
C LYS A 746 7.24 3.16 23.96
N LEU A 747 6.02 2.75 24.31
CA LEU A 747 4.80 3.46 23.90
C LEU A 747 4.68 4.83 24.59
N SER A 748 4.99 4.91 25.88
CA SER A 748 5.00 6.14 26.68
C SER A 748 6.04 7.15 26.18
N ASP A 749 7.27 6.70 25.91
CA ASP A 749 8.39 7.49 25.36
C ASP A 749 8.08 8.15 24.01
N VAL A 750 7.14 7.59 23.22
CA VAL A 750 6.77 8.10 21.88
C VAL A 750 5.42 8.81 21.88
N THR A 751 4.47 8.44 22.75
CA THR A 751 3.05 8.89 22.65
C THR A 751 2.42 9.38 23.96
N GLY A 752 3.12 9.35 25.09
CA GLY A 752 2.54 9.58 26.42
C GLY A 752 1.94 10.97 26.66
N ASP A 753 2.41 12.00 25.95
CA ASP A 753 1.90 13.38 25.97
C ASP A 753 0.83 13.64 24.89
N VAL A 754 0.51 12.68 24.01
CA VAL A 754 -0.45 12.89 22.92
C VAL A 754 -1.88 12.85 23.46
N VAL A 755 -2.54 14.00 23.41
CA VAL A 755 -3.95 14.18 23.78
C VAL A 755 -4.70 14.77 22.58
N VAL A 756 -5.71 14.06 22.08
CA VAL A 756 -6.55 14.48 20.96
C VAL A 756 -7.99 14.62 21.45
N ASN A 757 -8.63 15.76 21.18
CA ASN A 757 -9.99 16.08 21.65
C ASN A 757 -10.18 15.86 23.17
N GLY A 758 -9.18 16.23 23.98
CA GLY A 758 -9.17 16.08 25.44
C GLY A 758 -8.93 14.65 25.95
N LYS A 759 -8.74 13.66 25.08
CA LYS A 759 -8.52 12.26 25.44
C LYS A 759 -7.08 11.83 25.08
N PRO A 760 -6.30 11.26 26.02
CA PRO A 760 -4.98 10.70 25.69
C PRO A 760 -5.09 9.56 24.69
N SER A 761 -4.17 9.51 23.72
CA SER A 761 -4.10 8.40 22.76
C SER A 761 -3.44 7.16 23.35
N LEU A 762 -2.51 7.31 24.31
CA LEU A 762 -1.93 6.19 25.04
C LEU A 762 -2.91 5.62 26.07
N THR A 763 -3.19 4.32 25.97
CA THR A 763 -4.05 3.56 26.88
C THR A 763 -3.23 2.63 27.79
N ARG A 764 -3.87 2.02 28.78
CA ARG A 764 -3.33 0.87 29.54
C ARG A 764 -3.98 -0.44 29.10
N PHE A 765 -4.32 -0.57 27.82
CA PHE A 765 -4.92 -1.79 27.26
C PHE A 765 -3.84 -2.75 26.74
N PHE A 766 -4.10 -4.05 26.88
CA PHE A 766 -3.22 -5.11 26.41
C PHE A 766 -3.99 -6.14 25.59
N ARG A 767 -3.38 -6.63 24.50
CA ARG A 767 -3.88 -7.81 23.77
C ARG A 767 -2.90 -8.97 23.92
N PRO A 768 -3.33 -10.16 24.40
CA PRO A 768 -2.46 -11.33 24.48
C PRO A 768 -1.99 -11.81 23.10
N PRO A 769 -0.67 -12.01 22.88
CA PRO A 769 -0.15 -12.68 21.69
C PRO A 769 -0.81 -14.06 21.47
N THR A 770 -1.17 -14.36 20.22
CA THR A 770 -1.97 -15.53 19.77
C THR A 770 -3.31 -15.75 20.52
N LEU A 771 -3.81 -14.70 21.17
CA LEU A 771 -4.94 -14.68 22.12
C LEU A 771 -4.73 -15.57 23.37
N ALA A 772 -3.54 -16.13 23.56
CA ALA A 772 -3.27 -17.10 24.61
C ALA A 772 -3.11 -16.44 25.98
N ILE A 773 -3.89 -16.91 26.97
CA ILE A 773 -3.86 -16.38 28.33
C ILE A 773 -3.38 -17.40 29.37
N SER A 774 -2.77 -16.89 30.43
CA SER A 774 -2.44 -17.69 31.62
C SER A 774 -2.79 -16.94 32.91
N LYS A 775 -3.07 -17.69 33.97
CA LYS A 775 -3.39 -17.12 35.29
C LYS A 775 -2.25 -16.27 35.85
N MET A 776 -1.00 -16.65 35.58
CA MET A 776 0.19 -15.86 35.90
C MET A 776 0.27 -14.58 35.05
N GLY A 777 0.06 -14.69 33.73
CA GLY A 777 0.15 -13.55 32.82
C GLY A 777 -0.90 -12.49 33.09
N LEU A 778 -2.17 -12.88 33.31
CA LEU A 778 -3.23 -11.92 33.65
C LEU A 778 -3.02 -11.27 35.04
N ALA A 779 -2.42 -11.97 35.99
CA ALA A 779 -2.05 -11.37 37.28
C ALA A 779 -0.93 -10.34 37.09
N THR A 780 0.10 -10.69 36.31
CA THR A 780 1.26 -9.81 36.03
C THR A 780 0.86 -8.56 35.25
N LEU A 781 -0.10 -8.66 34.33
CA LEU A 781 -0.70 -7.51 33.64
C LEU A 781 -1.37 -6.54 34.63
N LEU A 782 -2.21 -7.03 35.53
CA LEU A 782 -2.85 -6.17 36.54
C LEU A 782 -1.83 -5.58 37.53
N GLU A 783 -0.84 -6.37 37.96
CA GLU A 783 0.25 -5.92 38.87
C GLU A 783 1.18 -4.86 38.24
N THR A 784 1.39 -4.92 36.91
CA THR A 784 2.13 -3.89 36.14
C THR A 784 1.25 -2.70 35.73
N GLY A 785 -0.05 -2.72 36.06
CA GLY A 785 -0.97 -1.62 35.84
C GLY A 785 -1.57 -1.54 34.44
N TYR A 786 -1.78 -2.67 33.76
CA TYR A 786 -2.72 -2.72 32.63
C TYR A 786 -4.16 -2.77 33.15
N GLU A 787 -5.06 -2.04 32.48
CA GLU A 787 -6.42 -1.77 32.91
C GLU A 787 -7.46 -2.69 32.24
N TYR A 788 -7.22 -3.10 30.99
CA TYR A 788 -8.09 -4.03 30.27
C TYR A 788 -7.26 -5.00 29.43
N ILE A 789 -7.73 -6.26 29.33
CA ILE A 789 -7.11 -7.33 28.55
C ILE A 789 -8.11 -7.74 27.47
N ILE A 790 -7.76 -7.59 26.20
CA ILE A 790 -8.73 -7.50 25.10
C ILE A 790 -8.37 -8.45 23.96
N SER A 791 -8.93 -9.65 23.98
CA SER A 791 -8.77 -10.64 22.90
C SER A 791 -9.64 -10.30 21.67
N GLY A 792 -10.88 -9.88 21.89
CA GLY A 792 -11.80 -9.42 20.83
C GLY A 792 -12.65 -10.52 20.18
N SER A 793 -13.73 -10.13 19.51
CA SER A 793 -14.80 -11.06 19.10
C SER A 793 -14.59 -11.75 17.75
N THR A 794 -13.72 -11.25 16.86
CA THR A 794 -13.49 -11.90 15.56
C THR A 794 -12.11 -11.56 15.00
N SER A 795 -11.29 -12.59 14.74
CA SER A 795 -10.11 -12.48 13.88
C SER A 795 -10.52 -12.48 12.42
N THR A 796 -10.00 -11.53 11.65
CA THR A 796 -10.28 -11.39 10.22
C THR A 796 -9.35 -12.24 9.34
N TYR A 797 -8.23 -12.72 9.90
CA TYR A 797 -7.16 -13.42 9.18
C TYR A 797 -6.69 -12.70 7.90
N ASP A 798 -6.72 -11.36 7.92
CA ASP A 798 -6.39 -10.48 6.79
C ASP A 798 -5.00 -10.70 6.17
N TYR A 799 -4.00 -11.03 6.99
CA TYR A 799 -2.67 -11.45 6.56
C TYR A 799 -2.63 -12.77 5.76
N LYS A 800 -3.74 -13.50 5.65
CA LYS A 800 -3.92 -14.71 4.83
C LYS A 800 -4.87 -14.50 3.64
N ALA A 801 -5.58 -13.39 3.57
CA ALA A 801 -6.64 -13.20 2.57
C ALA A 801 -6.07 -13.20 1.15
N GLU A 802 -6.57 -14.10 0.30
CA GLU A 802 -6.14 -14.23 -1.10
C GLU A 802 -6.72 -13.10 -1.96
N SER A 803 -7.82 -12.45 -1.54
CA SER A 803 -8.42 -11.29 -2.22
C SER A 803 -9.13 -10.29 -1.29
N VAL A 804 -9.34 -9.05 -1.77
CA VAL A 804 -10.19 -8.03 -1.10
C VAL A 804 -11.59 -8.56 -0.81
N SER A 805 -12.19 -9.33 -1.74
CA SER A 805 -13.56 -9.83 -1.62
C SER A 805 -13.72 -10.85 -0.48
N GLU A 806 -12.74 -11.74 -0.33
CA GLU A 806 -12.70 -12.71 0.77
C GLU A 806 -12.61 -11.98 2.13
N LEU A 807 -11.72 -10.99 2.23
CA LEU A 807 -11.55 -10.21 3.45
C LEU A 807 -12.82 -9.42 3.80
N ILE A 808 -13.49 -8.81 2.82
CA ILE A 808 -14.77 -8.13 3.01
C ILE A 808 -15.82 -9.08 3.60
N GLU A 809 -15.98 -10.30 3.07
CA GLU A 809 -16.96 -11.26 3.61
C GLU A 809 -16.58 -11.77 5.00
N THR A 810 -15.30 -11.90 5.32
CA THR A 810 -14.84 -12.28 6.66
C THR A 810 -15.05 -11.14 7.68
N ILE A 811 -14.76 -9.89 7.32
CA ILE A 811 -15.07 -8.71 8.14
C ILE A 811 -16.60 -8.60 8.36
N LYS A 812 -17.42 -8.80 7.32
CA LYS A 812 -18.89 -8.82 7.44
C LYS A 812 -19.39 -9.90 8.41
N LYS A 813 -18.81 -11.11 8.40
CA LYS A 813 -19.11 -12.16 9.40
C LYS A 813 -18.73 -11.75 10.82
N GLY A 814 -17.74 -10.87 11.00
CA GLY A 814 -17.40 -10.26 12.28
C GLY A 814 -18.40 -9.19 12.74
N ILE A 815 -18.92 -8.38 11.81
CA ILE A 815 -19.87 -7.29 12.08
C ILE A 815 -21.31 -7.79 12.29
N TYR A 816 -21.76 -8.78 11.52
CA TYR A 816 -23.17 -9.18 11.45
C TYR A 816 -23.42 -10.62 11.93
N THR A 817 -24.65 -10.91 12.37
CA THR A 817 -25.17 -12.27 12.54
C THR A 817 -25.51 -12.90 11.17
N GLN A 818 -25.77 -14.21 11.12
CA GLN A 818 -26.23 -14.88 9.90
C GLN A 818 -27.57 -14.32 9.37
N ASN A 819 -28.36 -13.66 10.24
CA ASN A 819 -29.63 -13.01 9.91
C ASN A 819 -29.44 -11.55 9.45
N GLY A 820 -28.21 -11.03 9.41
CA GLY A 820 -27.89 -9.64 9.04
C GLY A 820 -27.97 -8.62 10.19
N GLU A 821 -28.26 -9.06 11.42
CA GLU A 821 -28.33 -8.17 12.59
C GLU A 821 -26.92 -7.71 13.00
N LEU A 822 -26.79 -6.48 13.49
CA LEU A 822 -25.50 -5.93 13.94
C LEU A 822 -25.06 -6.56 15.27
N LYS A 823 -23.85 -7.13 15.30
CA LYS A 823 -23.17 -7.58 16.52
C LYS A 823 -22.67 -6.36 17.31
N LYS A 824 -23.56 -5.77 18.11
CA LYS A 824 -23.25 -4.60 18.95
C LYS A 824 -22.03 -4.87 19.84
N GLY A 825 -21.08 -3.94 19.79
CA GLY A 825 -19.82 -4.02 20.53
C GLY A 825 -18.78 -4.98 19.96
N ALA A 826 -18.92 -5.46 18.72
CA ALA A 826 -17.94 -6.32 18.08
C ALA A 826 -16.56 -5.66 17.99
N ILE A 827 -15.52 -6.39 18.41
CA ILE A 827 -14.12 -6.01 18.30
C ILE A 827 -13.50 -6.84 17.19
N LEU A 828 -13.14 -6.18 16.08
CA LEU A 828 -12.56 -6.82 14.91
C LEU A 828 -11.05 -6.76 14.98
N VAL A 829 -10.41 -7.92 14.87
CA VAL A 829 -8.95 -8.10 14.95
C VAL A 829 -8.39 -8.24 13.53
N MET A 830 -7.64 -7.23 13.11
CA MET A 830 -6.89 -7.12 11.85
C MET A 830 -5.41 -6.90 12.19
N HIS A 831 -4.51 -6.94 11.21
CA HIS A 831 -3.08 -6.76 11.43
C HIS A 831 -2.54 -5.62 10.56
N MET A 832 -1.58 -4.86 11.08
CA MET A 832 -1.01 -3.70 10.38
C MET A 832 0.25 -4.03 9.56
N THR A 833 0.55 -5.31 9.38
CA THR A 833 1.75 -5.81 8.68
C THR A 833 1.69 -5.55 7.17
N ASP A 834 2.86 -5.48 6.53
CA ASP A 834 2.96 -5.32 5.07
C ASP A 834 2.40 -6.52 4.27
N SER A 835 2.21 -7.67 4.91
CA SER A 835 1.49 -8.83 4.37
C SER A 835 -0.04 -8.67 4.34
N SER A 836 -0.62 -7.81 5.19
CA SER A 836 -2.06 -7.53 5.23
C SER A 836 -2.51 -6.56 4.12
N ARG A 837 -2.11 -6.90 2.88
CA ARG A 837 -2.18 -6.03 1.69
C ARG A 837 -3.56 -5.48 1.35
N TYR A 838 -4.62 -6.17 1.76
CA TYR A 838 -6.00 -5.83 1.42
C TYR A 838 -6.77 -5.05 2.50
N THR A 839 -6.22 -4.91 3.71
CA THR A 839 -6.99 -4.43 4.89
C THR A 839 -7.51 -3.01 4.73
N ALA A 840 -6.69 -2.08 4.22
CA ALA A 840 -7.14 -0.71 3.98
C ALA A 840 -8.26 -0.64 2.93
N VAL A 841 -8.12 -1.36 1.82
CA VAL A 841 -9.10 -1.35 0.71
C VAL A 841 -10.42 -2.02 1.11
N ALA A 842 -10.35 -3.13 1.85
CA ALA A 842 -11.53 -3.80 2.39
C ALA A 842 -12.31 -2.91 3.38
N LEU A 843 -11.60 -2.14 4.21
CA LEU A 843 -12.21 -1.18 5.13
C LEU A 843 -12.85 0.02 4.42
N ASP A 844 -12.19 0.62 3.43
CA ASP A 844 -12.74 1.74 2.63
C ASP A 844 -14.08 1.35 1.99
N ILE A 845 -14.11 0.19 1.32
CA ILE A 845 -15.32 -0.33 0.68
C ILE A 845 -16.44 -0.57 1.71
N LEU A 846 -16.11 -1.10 2.90
CA LEU A 846 -17.09 -1.39 3.96
C LEU A 846 -17.59 -0.15 4.70
N LEU A 847 -16.72 0.84 4.91
CA LEU A 847 -17.08 2.11 5.56
C LEU A 847 -17.92 2.95 4.59
N THR A 848 -17.49 3.11 3.33
CA THR A 848 -18.30 3.71 2.26
C THR A 848 -19.69 3.08 2.16
N ALA A 849 -19.77 1.75 2.17
CA ALA A 849 -21.04 1.02 2.08
C ALA A 849 -21.92 1.13 3.34
N ASN A 850 -21.33 1.44 4.50
CA ASN A 850 -22.06 1.69 5.75
C ASN A 850 -22.52 3.15 5.87
N GLU A 851 -21.70 4.11 5.44
CA GLU A 851 -22.04 5.54 5.39
C GLU A 851 -23.26 5.79 4.50
N ALA A 852 -23.34 5.09 3.36
CA ALA A 852 -24.44 5.16 2.40
C ALA A 852 -25.78 4.57 2.88
N LYS A 853 -25.84 3.97 4.09
CA LYS A 853 -27.10 3.52 4.71
C LYS A 853 -27.86 4.70 5.32
N ASP A 854 -29.18 4.58 5.43
CA ASP A 854 -29.99 5.53 6.21
C ASP A 854 -29.65 5.44 7.72
N ASP A 855 -29.74 6.55 8.46
CA ASP A 855 -29.45 6.57 9.90
C ASP A 855 -30.47 5.78 10.74
N SER A 856 -31.63 5.42 10.17
CA SER A 856 -32.62 4.52 10.77
C SER A 856 -32.41 3.04 10.45
N ASP A 857 -31.46 2.67 9.58
CA ASP A 857 -31.14 1.27 9.27
C ASP A 857 -30.56 0.57 10.51
N PRO A 858 -31.21 -0.47 11.07
CA PRO A 858 -30.74 -1.16 12.26
C PRO A 858 -29.40 -1.91 12.06
N SER A 859 -28.99 -2.09 10.81
CA SER A 859 -27.70 -2.65 10.40
C SER A 859 -26.62 -1.59 10.12
N LYS A 860 -26.93 -0.29 10.17
CA LYS A 860 -25.90 0.77 10.15
C LYS A 860 -25.16 0.80 11.47
N PHE A 861 -23.84 0.88 11.41
CA PHE A 861 -22.96 0.92 12.58
C PHE A 861 -22.15 2.23 12.64
N LYS A 862 -21.70 2.57 13.83
CA LYS A 862 -20.64 3.55 14.10
C LYS A 862 -19.35 2.79 14.41
N VAL A 863 -18.20 3.37 14.10
CA VAL A 863 -16.91 2.89 14.63
C VAL A 863 -16.57 3.71 15.86
N GLY A 864 -16.26 3.02 16.97
CA GLY A 864 -15.73 3.64 18.19
C GLY A 864 -14.29 3.22 18.43
N ARG A 865 -13.59 3.98 19.28
CA ARG A 865 -12.34 3.53 19.91
C ARG A 865 -12.65 2.82 21.22
N LEU A 866 -11.83 1.86 21.60
CA LEU A 866 -12.02 1.13 22.87
C LEU A 866 -12.00 2.08 24.07
N SER A 867 -11.16 3.13 24.05
CA SER A 867 -11.08 4.12 25.15
C SER A 867 -12.33 4.97 25.37
N ASP A 868 -13.23 5.02 24.38
CA ASP A 868 -14.49 5.76 24.50
C ASP A 868 -15.57 4.96 25.28
N TYR A 869 -15.38 3.65 25.46
CA TYR A 869 -16.34 2.74 26.13
C TYR A 869 -15.73 2.01 27.34
N LEU A 870 -14.43 1.72 27.34
CA LEU A 870 -13.70 1.08 28.44
C LEU A 870 -13.20 2.14 29.44
N THR A 871 -14.16 2.86 30.02
CA THR A 871 -13.94 3.97 30.94
C THR A 871 -14.00 3.53 32.41
N ASP A 872 -13.59 4.43 33.32
CA ASP A 872 -13.69 4.20 34.77
C ASP A 872 -15.12 3.83 35.18
N GLY A 873 -15.30 2.58 35.65
CA GLY A 873 -16.59 2.02 36.06
C GLY A 873 -17.23 1.04 35.06
N TYR A 874 -16.73 0.95 33.82
CA TYR A 874 -17.09 -0.13 32.90
C TYR A 874 -16.69 -1.50 33.48
N SER A 875 -17.48 -2.53 33.22
CA SER A 875 -17.28 -3.85 33.80
C SER A 875 -17.89 -4.95 32.94
N GLN A 876 -17.07 -5.83 32.38
CA GLN A 876 -17.49 -6.87 31.43
C GLN A 876 -18.49 -7.89 32.00
N ILE A 877 -18.56 -8.04 33.33
CA ILE A 877 -19.57 -8.88 34.00
C ILE A 877 -20.98 -8.25 34.07
N LYS A 878 -21.14 -6.96 33.74
CA LYS A 878 -22.45 -6.29 33.70
C LYS A 878 -23.03 -6.36 32.29
N ARG A 879 -24.13 -7.10 32.14
CA ARG A 879 -24.98 -7.05 30.93
C ARG A 879 -26.09 -6.01 31.15
N TYR A 880 -26.47 -5.32 30.08
CA TYR A 880 -27.33 -4.13 30.08
C TYR A 880 -28.67 -4.34 29.38
#